data_AF-A0A815HD43-F1
#
_entry.id   AF-A0A815HD43-F1
#
_cell.length_a   1.000
_cell.length_b   1.000
_cell.length_c   1.000
_cell.angle_alpha   90.00
_cell.angle_beta   90.00
_cell.angle_gamma   90.00
#
_symmetry.space_group_name_H-M   'P 1'
#
loop_
_entity.id
_entity.type
_entity.pdbx_description
1 polymer ?
#
loop_
_entity_poly.entity_id
_entity_poly.type
_entity_poly.pdbx_seq_one_letter_code
_entity_poly.pdbx_strand_id
1 'polypeptide(L)'
;MGLRAVNIWLHIGFFSIFYSAYIGIHGFKLKRSYTSRQDIPMCSRALQSSSNIRLQDSYDVIVIGAGAAGCIVSAKLATALGMKVLLVEAGVETGNNDNNNITDPGLWLNVLHNDTLEWHFRTVAQKALNDRIIDLGFAKGTGGSAMHNAMGYVRGGQKCGIRNATQLQSLGIEIVKDLPGVGINLRDDVVVNLVYTTDVIEIESPPASFLSAVLFAVDNSTTQQVSYRNGTGSLTNIEMLFSTGNMIRNSWPADWQNSLVLSPNIQQCKSQGTVMIQNSNPLTSSAIDPAYLSVDSDFDRVINSILLGRQLMSQPSFSKWNFQEVSPGPTYQTRDELIEWIREYATTGFHYIGTLINSNNIIIKQPARSGPASAKNPLLFDHIFILVMENNDYKETLNSPAWQPIIQSSAWFTNMYAITHPSQPNYIAMIAGSTLNHKDNNYFSTNELTIIDLLNRAKVSWKSYQENYTSLSTTTSPNCNDRMELSNDLYVRRHNPFMFSTAVRNSITECEKIVNANQLAIDLANKQLPQFSFYTPNNKNNAHDTNLNYAGNYLQNWLNVNLNNPAFMNGTLLIVTFDEDNNNPDRKNHIPAFMWGKDYLYSGVSVPGTFNHYSLPKLLEENWGLGNLGRNDVTAPSLMDIWRPN
;
A
#
# COMPACT_ATOMS: atom_id res chain seq x y z
N MET A 1 -2.58 34.23 -32.14
CA MET A 1 -1.30 33.88 -31.45
C MET A 1 -1.00 32.42 -31.74
N GLY A 2 0.27 32.05 -31.97
CA GLY A 2 0.62 30.70 -32.42
C GLY A 2 0.70 29.67 -31.29
N LEU A 3 -0.19 28.67 -31.31
CA LEU A 3 -0.09 27.47 -30.49
C LEU A 3 1.18 26.68 -30.89
N ARG A 4 2.09 26.45 -29.93
CA ARG A 4 3.27 25.59 -30.12
C ARG A 4 2.91 24.12 -29.90
N ALA A 5 3.62 23.24 -30.60
CA ALA A 5 3.35 21.82 -30.75
C ALA A 5 2.83 21.09 -29.49
N VAL A 6 1.68 20.44 -29.65
CA VAL A 6 1.15 19.45 -28.69
C VAL A 6 1.81 18.11 -28.98
N ASN A 7 2.47 17.52 -27.98
CA ASN A 7 3.01 16.16 -28.08
C ASN A 7 1.89 15.16 -27.77
N ILE A 8 1.28 14.59 -28.81
CA ILE A 8 0.27 13.53 -28.69
C ILE A 8 0.98 12.20 -28.46
N TRP A 9 0.74 11.57 -27.29
CA TRP A 9 1.21 10.22 -27.01
C TRP A 9 0.08 9.22 -27.27
N LEU A 10 0.17 8.52 -28.41
CA LEU A 10 -0.80 7.51 -28.80
C LEU A 10 -0.51 6.17 -28.09
N HIS A 11 -0.98 6.01 -26.85
CA HIS A 11 -0.97 4.71 -26.19
C HIS A 11 -2.16 3.87 -26.68
N ILE A 12 -1.91 3.00 -27.68
CA ILE A 12 -2.82 1.91 -28.02
C ILE A 12 -2.78 0.91 -26.85
N GLY A 13 -3.75 1.02 -25.95
CA GLY A 13 -3.98 0.04 -24.90
C GLY A 13 -4.41 -1.28 -25.53
N PHE A 14 -3.50 -2.25 -25.63
CA PHE A 14 -3.88 -3.62 -25.94
C PHE A 14 -4.73 -4.17 -24.79
N PHE A 15 -6.03 -4.31 -25.04
CA PHE A 15 -6.98 -4.94 -24.13
C PHE A 15 -6.63 -6.42 -23.92
N SER A 16 -5.88 -6.71 -22.86
CA SER A 16 -5.62 -8.08 -22.41
C SER A 16 -6.85 -8.64 -21.69
N ILE A 17 -7.87 -9.02 -22.47
CA ILE A 17 -9.07 -9.70 -21.97
C ILE A 17 -8.70 -11.12 -21.57
N PHE A 18 -8.66 -11.39 -20.26
CA PHE A 18 -8.69 -12.76 -19.74
C PHE A 18 -10.13 -13.28 -19.73
N TYR A 19 -10.63 -13.72 -20.89
CA TYR A 19 -11.48 -14.91 -20.99
C TYR A 19 -11.50 -15.46 -22.43
N SER A 20 -11.44 -16.79 -22.51
CA SER A 20 -11.36 -17.67 -23.69
C SER A 20 -11.83 -17.15 -25.07
N ALA A 21 -10.92 -17.17 -26.04
CA ALA A 21 -11.15 -16.74 -27.43
C ALA A 21 -11.72 -17.83 -28.38
N TYR A 22 -12.51 -17.40 -29.36
CA TYR A 22 -12.97 -18.08 -30.59
C TYR A 22 -13.40 -16.93 -31.54
N ILE A 23 -13.07 -16.77 -32.83
CA ILE A 23 -12.28 -17.48 -33.89
C ILE A 23 -11.60 -16.35 -34.72
N GLY A 24 -10.46 -16.47 -35.41
CA GLY A 24 -9.48 -17.55 -35.63
C GLY A 24 -8.92 -17.50 -37.07
N ILE A 25 -7.77 -18.13 -37.34
CA ILE A 25 -7.31 -18.52 -38.70
C ILE A 25 -6.39 -19.75 -38.58
N HIS A 26 -6.75 -20.81 -39.31
CA HIS A 26 -5.95 -21.92 -39.82
C HIS A 26 -4.78 -22.50 -38.99
N GLY A 27 -5.06 -23.63 -38.34
CA GLY A 27 -4.23 -24.83 -38.49
C GLY A 27 -3.26 -25.17 -37.35
N PHE A 28 -3.71 -25.97 -36.40
CA PHE A 28 -2.99 -27.18 -35.95
C PHE A 28 -3.95 -28.08 -35.14
N LYS A 29 -3.97 -29.39 -35.42
CA LYS A 29 -4.78 -30.36 -34.64
C LYS A 29 -4.02 -30.74 -33.36
N LEU A 30 -4.62 -30.51 -32.19
CA LEU A 30 -4.19 -31.13 -30.93
C LEU A 30 -5.34 -31.92 -30.30
N LYS A 31 -4.99 -33.09 -29.75
CA LYS A 31 -5.95 -34.11 -29.26
C LYS A 31 -6.62 -33.65 -27.95
N ARG A 32 -7.90 -33.96 -27.81
CA ARG A 32 -8.56 -34.02 -26.48
C ARG A 32 -7.83 -35.02 -25.59
N SER A 33 -7.42 -34.58 -24.39
CA SER A 33 -7.38 -35.42 -23.20
C SER A 33 -8.29 -34.81 -22.14
N TYR A 34 -9.29 -35.57 -21.69
CA TYR A 34 -10.07 -35.23 -20.50
C TYR A 34 -9.27 -35.66 -19.27
N THR A 35 -8.86 -34.71 -18.43
CA THR A 35 -8.42 -34.97 -17.05
C THR A 35 -8.89 -33.83 -16.15
N SER A 36 -9.83 -34.17 -15.25
CA SER A 36 -10.21 -33.49 -14.00
C SER A 36 -9.99 -31.97 -13.86
N ARG A 37 -11.09 -31.25 -13.60
CA ARG A 37 -11.03 -30.05 -12.74
C ARG A 37 -10.31 -30.42 -11.44
N GLN A 38 -9.16 -29.83 -11.19
CA GLN A 38 -8.70 -29.55 -9.83
C GLN A 38 -8.87 -28.06 -9.61
N ASP A 39 -9.53 -27.72 -8.51
CA ASP A 39 -9.98 -26.36 -8.24
C ASP A 39 -8.79 -25.43 -7.98
N ILE A 40 -8.73 -24.33 -8.74
CA ILE A 40 -8.00 -23.14 -8.32
C ILE A 40 -8.95 -22.41 -7.35
N PRO A 41 -8.64 -22.31 -6.04
CA PRO A 41 -9.53 -21.70 -5.06
C PRO A 41 -9.50 -20.17 -5.20
N MET A 42 -10.24 -19.63 -6.17
CA MET A 42 -10.71 -18.25 -6.07
C MET A 42 -11.63 -18.15 -4.86
N CYS A 43 -11.50 -17.07 -4.08
CA CYS A 43 -12.16 -16.90 -2.78
C CYS A 43 -13.70 -16.95 -2.87
N SER A 44 -14.28 -18.12 -2.63
CA SER A 44 -15.73 -18.39 -2.64
C SER A 44 -16.29 -18.78 -1.27
N ARG A 45 -15.59 -18.42 -0.18
CA ARG A 45 -15.96 -18.75 1.22
C ARG A 45 -16.13 -17.56 2.16
N ALA A 46 -16.35 -16.37 1.62
CA ALA A 46 -16.92 -15.25 2.35
C ALA A 46 -18.04 -14.65 1.49
N LEU A 47 -19.09 -14.14 2.15
CA LEU A 47 -20.33 -13.62 1.58
C LEU A 47 -21.31 -14.74 1.13
N GLN A 48 -22.24 -15.03 2.04
CA GLN A 48 -23.53 -15.66 1.77
C GLN A 48 -24.60 -14.67 2.25
N SER A 49 -25.65 -14.49 1.45
CA SER A 49 -26.66 -13.47 1.71
C SER A 49 -27.58 -13.77 2.89
N SER A 50 -27.79 -12.71 3.69
CA SER A 50 -28.96 -12.42 4.53
C SER A 50 -29.80 -13.60 5.04
N SER A 51 -29.52 -14.03 6.28
CA SER A 51 -30.54 -14.36 7.31
C SER A 51 -29.94 -15.00 8.56
N ASN A 52 -28.80 -15.70 8.43
CA ASN A 52 -28.14 -16.44 9.51
C ASN A 52 -26.70 -15.99 9.79
N ILE A 53 -26.39 -14.70 9.61
CA ILE A 53 -25.11 -14.15 10.09
C ILE A 53 -25.17 -14.09 11.62
N ARG A 54 -24.69 -15.14 12.28
CA ARG A 54 -24.46 -15.13 13.73
C ARG A 54 -23.28 -14.20 14.01
N LEU A 55 -23.60 -12.95 14.35
CA LEU A 55 -22.62 -11.98 14.83
C LEU A 55 -21.83 -12.61 16.00
N GLN A 56 -20.52 -12.45 15.99
CA GLN A 56 -19.68 -12.84 17.13
C GLN A 56 -19.78 -11.79 18.24
N ASP A 57 -19.54 -12.22 19.47
CA ASP A 57 -19.53 -11.33 20.65
C ASP A 57 -18.47 -10.21 20.54
N SER A 58 -17.46 -10.39 19.69
CA SER A 58 -16.42 -9.39 19.39
C SER A 58 -15.76 -9.61 18.03
N TYR A 59 -15.28 -8.50 17.45
CA TYR A 59 -14.44 -8.43 16.26
C TYR A 59 -13.21 -7.56 16.57
N ASP A 60 -12.08 -7.87 15.93
CA ASP A 60 -10.82 -7.12 16.11
C ASP A 60 -10.83 -5.82 15.30
N VAL A 61 -11.49 -5.84 14.13
CA VAL A 61 -11.71 -4.67 13.27
C VAL A 61 -13.14 -4.69 12.73
N ILE A 62 -13.78 -3.53 12.75
CA ILE A 62 -15.02 -3.28 11.99
C ILE A 62 -14.65 -2.35 10.84
N VAL A 63 -14.90 -2.80 9.60
CA VAL A 63 -14.73 -2.00 8.39
C VAL A 63 -16.10 -1.53 7.92
N ILE A 64 -16.26 -0.22 7.75
CA ILE A 64 -17.50 0.42 7.32
C ILE A 64 -17.40 0.74 5.83
N GLY A 65 -18.32 0.18 5.04
CA GLY A 65 -18.34 0.23 3.59
C GLY A 65 -17.58 -0.95 2.97
N ALA A 66 -18.30 -1.82 2.24
CA ALA A 66 -17.76 -2.88 1.39
C ALA A 66 -17.43 -2.39 -0.02
N GLY A 67 -17.06 -1.11 -0.17
CA GLY A 67 -16.45 -0.58 -1.39
C GLY A 67 -15.09 -1.24 -1.69
N ALA A 68 -14.55 -0.99 -2.88
CA ALA A 68 -13.28 -1.56 -3.35
C ALA A 68 -12.15 -1.57 -2.29
N ALA A 69 -11.91 -0.44 -1.63
CA ALA A 69 -10.91 -0.34 -0.55
C ALA A 69 -11.29 -1.17 0.69
N GLY A 70 -12.56 -1.12 1.13
CA GLY A 70 -13.06 -1.86 2.29
C GLY A 70 -12.98 -3.37 2.11
N CYS A 71 -13.32 -3.88 0.93
CA CYS A 71 -13.14 -5.29 0.57
C CYS A 71 -11.67 -5.71 0.59
N ILE A 72 -10.77 -4.94 -0.05
CA ILE A 72 -9.33 -5.26 -0.08
C ILE A 72 -8.71 -5.23 1.32
N VAL A 73 -9.03 -4.20 2.13
CA VAL A 73 -8.55 -4.08 3.51
C VAL A 73 -9.06 -5.24 4.35
N SER A 74 -10.36 -5.53 4.31
CA SER A 74 -10.95 -6.65 5.07
C SER A 74 -10.33 -7.99 4.70
N ALA A 75 -10.16 -8.27 3.40
CA ALA A 75 -9.51 -9.47 2.92
C ALA A 75 -8.07 -9.59 3.45
N LYS A 76 -7.26 -8.52 3.37
CA LYS A 76 -5.88 -8.53 3.88
C LYS A 76 -5.79 -8.69 5.39
N LEU A 77 -6.62 -7.98 6.16
CA LEU A 77 -6.66 -8.10 7.61
C LEU A 77 -7.05 -9.51 8.06
N ALA A 78 -8.03 -10.13 7.39
CA ALA A 78 -8.47 -11.48 7.69
C ALA A 78 -7.44 -12.55 7.27
N THR A 79 -6.90 -12.49 6.05
CA THR A 79 -6.06 -13.59 5.50
C THR A 79 -4.59 -13.46 5.84
N ALA A 80 -4.01 -12.26 5.83
CA ALA A 80 -2.58 -12.07 6.10
C ALA A 80 -2.30 -11.89 7.61
N LEU A 81 -3.23 -11.30 8.37
CA LEU A 81 -3.05 -11.02 9.80
C LEU A 81 -3.93 -11.87 10.72
N GLY A 82 -4.77 -12.76 10.19
CA GLY A 82 -5.62 -13.67 10.97
C GLY A 82 -6.73 -12.99 11.80
N MET A 83 -7.05 -11.73 11.51
CA MET A 83 -7.94 -10.91 12.35
C MET A 83 -9.43 -11.25 12.12
N LYS A 84 -10.23 -11.18 13.19
CA LYS A 84 -11.70 -11.22 13.09
C LYS A 84 -12.22 -9.89 12.56
N VAL A 85 -12.55 -9.84 11.28
CA VAL A 85 -13.10 -8.64 10.63
C VAL A 85 -14.62 -8.73 10.50
N LEU A 86 -15.33 -7.69 10.93
CA LEU A 86 -16.71 -7.43 10.51
C LEU A 86 -16.70 -6.40 9.39
N LEU A 87 -17.17 -6.78 8.21
CA LEU A 87 -17.40 -5.86 7.10
C LEU A 87 -18.88 -5.47 7.07
N VAL A 88 -19.18 -4.17 7.16
CA VAL A 88 -20.56 -3.64 7.18
C VAL A 88 -20.80 -2.86 5.89
N GLU A 89 -21.85 -3.22 5.17
CA GLU A 89 -22.32 -2.53 3.95
C GLU A 89 -23.76 -2.05 4.14
N ALA A 90 -24.11 -0.90 3.55
CA ALA A 90 -25.44 -0.31 3.63
C ALA A 90 -26.31 -0.64 2.41
N GLY A 91 -25.69 -1.12 1.33
CA GLY A 91 -26.35 -1.59 0.13
C GLY A 91 -26.54 -3.09 0.03
N VAL A 92 -26.91 -3.53 -1.18
CA VAL A 92 -27.17 -4.93 -1.47
C VAL A 92 -25.89 -5.75 -1.66
N GLU A 93 -25.98 -7.06 -1.47
CA GLU A 93 -24.95 -7.99 -1.90
C GLU A 93 -24.98 -8.15 -3.43
N THR A 94 -23.81 -8.08 -4.05
CA THR A 94 -23.60 -8.07 -5.49
C THR A 94 -22.56 -9.12 -5.86
N GLY A 95 -22.94 -10.03 -6.76
CA GLY A 95 -22.09 -11.12 -7.23
C GLY A 95 -22.93 -12.29 -7.73
N ASN A 96 -22.56 -12.86 -8.88
CA ASN A 96 -23.14 -14.07 -9.50
C ASN A 96 -24.67 -14.15 -9.68
N ASN A 97 -25.39 -13.03 -9.60
CA ASN A 97 -26.82 -12.97 -9.92
C ASN A 97 -27.00 -12.33 -11.31
N ASP A 98 -27.34 -13.13 -12.33
CA ASP A 98 -27.40 -12.76 -13.75
C ASP A 98 -28.36 -11.60 -14.12
N ASN A 99 -29.16 -11.11 -13.16
CA ASN A 99 -30.27 -10.17 -13.38
C ASN A 99 -29.97 -8.70 -13.01
N ASN A 100 -28.73 -8.34 -12.64
CA ASN A 100 -28.41 -7.02 -12.09
C ASN A 100 -27.65 -6.06 -13.04
N ASN A 101 -27.39 -6.47 -14.29
CA ASN A 101 -26.61 -5.74 -15.30
C ASN A 101 -25.14 -5.40 -14.93
N ILE A 102 -24.69 -5.64 -13.69
CA ILE A 102 -23.34 -5.32 -13.19
C ILE A 102 -22.25 -6.10 -13.91
N THR A 103 -22.54 -7.35 -14.29
CA THR A 103 -21.58 -8.24 -14.94
C THR A 103 -21.45 -8.03 -16.45
N ASP A 104 -22.27 -7.16 -17.05
CA ASP A 104 -22.15 -6.77 -18.46
C ASP A 104 -21.65 -5.32 -18.59
N PRO A 105 -20.36 -5.14 -18.91
CA PRO A 105 -19.76 -3.86 -19.27
C PRO A 105 -20.55 -2.96 -20.22
N GLY A 106 -21.30 -3.54 -21.18
CA GLY A 106 -22.11 -2.80 -22.15
C GLY A 106 -23.40 -2.21 -21.57
N LEU A 107 -23.82 -2.68 -20.38
CA LEU A 107 -25.05 -2.26 -19.70
C LEU A 107 -24.81 -1.23 -18.59
N TRP A 108 -23.61 -0.63 -18.52
CA TRP A 108 -23.20 0.33 -17.49
C TRP A 108 -24.26 1.41 -17.15
N LEU A 109 -24.89 2.00 -18.16
CA LEU A 109 -25.93 3.04 -17.99
C LEU A 109 -27.25 2.53 -17.39
N ASN A 110 -27.49 1.21 -17.34
CA ASN A 110 -28.63 0.61 -16.61
C ASN A 110 -28.30 0.35 -15.13
N VAL A 111 -27.03 0.47 -14.75
CA VAL A 111 -26.51 0.33 -13.38
C VAL A 111 -26.31 1.71 -12.75
N LEU A 112 -25.83 2.68 -13.54
CA LEU A 112 -25.86 4.10 -13.19
C LEU A 112 -27.32 4.56 -13.00
N HIS A 113 -27.57 5.44 -12.02
CA HIS A 113 -28.90 5.95 -11.65
C HIS A 113 -29.96 4.89 -11.28
N ASN A 114 -29.54 3.68 -10.89
CA ASN A 114 -30.46 2.63 -10.47
C ASN A 114 -30.86 2.79 -8.99
N ASP A 115 -32.16 2.94 -8.71
CA ASP A 115 -32.77 3.11 -7.37
C ASP A 115 -32.31 2.10 -6.30
N THR A 116 -31.89 0.90 -6.71
CA THR A 116 -31.45 -0.16 -5.78
C THR A 116 -29.94 -0.25 -5.62
N LEU A 117 -29.17 0.30 -6.57
CA LEU A 117 -27.71 0.15 -6.66
C LEU A 117 -26.96 1.46 -6.42
N GLU A 118 -27.63 2.60 -6.29
CA GLU A 118 -27.02 3.91 -6.02
C GLU A 118 -27.54 4.61 -4.77
N TRP A 119 -26.76 5.60 -4.32
CA TRP A 119 -27.13 6.54 -3.25
C TRP A 119 -27.96 7.73 -3.73
N HIS A 120 -27.99 8.03 -5.04
CA HIS A 120 -28.64 9.22 -5.62
C HIS A 120 -28.19 10.53 -4.95
N PHE A 121 -26.88 10.62 -4.67
CA PHE A 121 -26.31 11.84 -4.14
C PHE A 121 -26.34 12.96 -5.19
N ARG A 122 -26.49 14.20 -4.71
CA ARG A 122 -26.54 15.41 -5.52
C ARG A 122 -25.61 16.45 -4.94
N THR A 123 -25.06 17.30 -5.80
CA THR A 123 -24.34 18.49 -5.34
C THR A 123 -25.30 19.50 -4.72
N VAL A 124 -24.77 20.45 -3.94
CA VAL A 124 -25.40 21.77 -3.79
C VAL A 124 -25.37 22.53 -5.13
N ALA A 125 -26.13 23.61 -5.24
CA ALA A 125 -26.10 24.50 -6.40
C ALA A 125 -24.68 24.97 -6.74
N GLN A 126 -24.21 24.67 -7.96
CA GLN A 126 -22.85 24.96 -8.40
C GLN A 126 -22.79 26.35 -9.05
N LYS A 127 -22.36 27.38 -8.30
CA LYS A 127 -22.36 28.79 -8.73
C LYS A 127 -21.66 29.09 -10.05
N ALA A 128 -20.55 28.41 -10.32
CA ALA A 128 -19.81 28.57 -11.58
C ALA A 128 -20.41 27.74 -12.74
N LEU A 129 -21.47 26.97 -12.49
CA LEU A 129 -22.21 26.16 -13.44
C LEU A 129 -23.72 26.51 -13.43
N ASN A 130 -24.03 27.81 -13.45
CA ASN A 130 -25.40 28.35 -13.45
C ASN A 130 -26.31 27.84 -12.32
N ASP A 131 -25.74 27.65 -11.12
CA ASP A 131 -26.42 27.11 -9.94
C ASP A 131 -27.05 25.72 -10.15
N ARG A 132 -26.63 24.98 -11.20
CA ARG A 132 -27.08 23.61 -11.47
C ARG A 132 -26.77 22.68 -10.29
N ILE A 133 -27.69 21.75 -10.07
CA ILE A 133 -27.53 20.62 -9.16
C ILE A 133 -27.15 19.41 -10.02
N ILE A 134 -26.03 18.77 -9.71
CA ILE A 134 -25.47 17.67 -10.49
C ILE A 134 -25.68 16.36 -9.74
N ASP A 135 -26.23 15.35 -10.41
CA ASP A 135 -26.35 13.99 -9.90
C ASP A 135 -24.97 13.31 -9.83
N LEU A 136 -24.69 12.61 -8.73
CA LEU A 136 -23.40 12.00 -8.44
C LEU A 136 -23.51 10.47 -8.37
N GLY A 137 -22.77 9.78 -9.24
CA GLY A 137 -22.70 8.33 -9.33
C GLY A 137 -21.95 7.73 -8.14
N PHE A 138 -22.68 7.26 -7.14
CA PHE A 138 -22.14 6.53 -5.99
C PHE A 138 -22.91 5.23 -5.78
N ALA A 139 -22.25 4.11 -6.02
CA ALA A 139 -22.84 2.79 -5.80
C ALA A 139 -23.07 2.48 -4.31
N LYS A 140 -24.12 1.69 -4.09
CA LYS A 140 -24.64 1.25 -2.82
C LYS A 140 -24.78 -0.27 -2.84
N GLY A 141 -23.68 -0.95 -2.53
CA GLY A 141 -23.60 -2.42 -2.49
C GLY A 141 -22.17 -2.92 -2.32
N THR A 142 -22.00 -4.23 -2.21
CA THR A 142 -20.65 -4.82 -2.13
C THR A 142 -19.83 -4.50 -3.39
N GLY A 143 -18.52 -4.30 -3.24
CA GLY A 143 -17.67 -3.71 -4.28
C GLY A 143 -17.77 -2.17 -4.38
N GLY A 144 -18.89 -1.56 -3.97
CA GLY A 144 -19.13 -0.12 -4.06
C GLY A 144 -18.94 0.39 -5.49
N SER A 145 -18.37 1.59 -5.68
CA SER A 145 -18.22 2.18 -7.02
C SER A 145 -17.37 1.36 -8.00
N ALA A 146 -16.68 0.29 -7.58
CA ALA A 146 -16.07 -0.65 -8.52
C ALA A 146 -17.08 -1.56 -9.24
N MET A 147 -18.33 -1.65 -8.76
CA MET A 147 -19.39 -2.46 -9.37
C MET A 147 -20.15 -1.74 -10.48
N HIS A 148 -20.04 -0.41 -10.58
CA HIS A 148 -20.73 0.40 -11.59
C HIS A 148 -19.78 1.43 -12.24
N ASN A 149 -18.49 1.10 -12.37
CA ASN A 149 -17.54 1.96 -13.07
C ASN A 149 -17.55 1.69 -14.59
N ALA A 150 -17.00 2.63 -15.36
CA ALA A 150 -16.75 2.44 -16.80
C ALA A 150 -15.48 1.61 -17.10
N MET A 151 -14.95 0.88 -16.10
CA MET A 151 -13.80 -0.06 -16.16
C MET A 151 -12.46 0.49 -16.70
N GLY A 152 -12.32 1.81 -16.86
CA GLY A 152 -11.04 2.44 -17.22
C GLY A 152 -9.95 2.14 -16.20
N TYR A 153 -8.94 1.35 -16.58
CA TYR A 153 -7.82 1.01 -15.69
C TYR A 153 -6.60 1.90 -15.97
N VAL A 154 -6.57 3.06 -15.31
CA VAL A 154 -5.49 4.05 -15.41
C VAL A 154 -4.84 4.25 -14.04
N ARG A 155 -3.49 4.26 -13.99
CA ARG A 155 -2.74 4.30 -12.70
C ARG A 155 -2.41 5.71 -12.19
N GLY A 156 -2.58 6.74 -13.02
CA GLY A 156 -2.34 8.15 -12.67
C GLY A 156 -0.87 8.53 -12.40
N GLY A 157 -0.65 9.84 -12.18
CA GLY A 157 0.65 10.40 -11.80
C GLY A 157 0.76 10.68 -10.29
N GLN A 158 1.93 10.45 -9.69
CA GLN A 158 2.13 10.66 -8.25
C GLN A 158 2.27 12.15 -7.88
N LYS A 159 1.19 12.76 -7.34
CA LYS A 159 1.15 13.74 -6.21
C LYS A 159 -0.11 14.62 -6.27
N CYS A 160 -0.87 14.68 -5.18
CA CYS A 160 -1.79 15.79 -4.86
C CYS A 160 -1.77 16.07 -3.34
N GLY A 161 -1.78 17.35 -2.96
CA GLY A 161 -1.32 17.83 -1.65
C GLY A 161 -2.38 18.25 -0.64
N ILE A 162 -1.89 18.64 0.55
CA ILE A 162 -2.59 18.69 1.85
C ILE A 162 -2.74 20.14 2.35
N ARG A 163 -3.95 20.64 2.71
CA ARG A 163 -4.23 21.87 3.55
C ARG A 163 -5.55 21.77 4.37
N ASN A 164 -5.91 22.83 5.11
CA ASN A 164 -6.72 22.85 6.36
C ASN A 164 -7.81 23.96 6.34
N ALA A 165 -9.01 23.70 6.88
CA ALA A 165 -9.96 24.73 7.38
C ALA A 165 -11.02 24.14 8.35
N THR A 166 -11.38 24.88 9.41
CA THR A 166 -12.22 24.42 10.54
C THR A 166 -13.71 24.77 10.38
N GLN A 167 -14.63 23.81 10.64
CA GLN A 167 -16.07 24.07 10.90
C GLN A 167 -16.79 22.84 11.49
N LEU A 168 -17.16 22.84 12.78
CA LEU A 168 -18.03 21.79 13.39
C LEU A 168 -18.95 22.26 14.56
N GLN A 169 -18.65 23.37 15.25
CA GLN A 169 -19.35 23.72 16.50
C GLN A 169 -20.82 24.16 16.36
N SER A 170 -21.27 24.57 15.17
CA SER A 170 -22.62 25.11 14.95
C SER A 170 -23.75 24.07 14.90
N LEU A 171 -23.43 22.78 14.81
CA LEU A 171 -24.41 21.70 14.55
C LEU A 171 -24.85 20.94 15.81
N GLY A 172 -24.41 21.36 17.01
CA GLY A 172 -24.80 20.72 18.28
C GLY A 172 -24.21 19.31 18.50
N ILE A 173 -23.16 18.95 17.77
CA ILE A 173 -22.50 17.64 17.85
C ILE A 173 -21.33 17.70 18.85
N GLU A 174 -21.21 16.68 19.70
CA GLU A 174 -20.10 16.57 20.67
C GLU A 174 -18.77 16.33 19.94
N ILE A 175 -17.80 17.24 20.13
CA ILE A 175 -16.49 17.15 19.48
C ILE A 175 -15.58 16.22 20.29
N VAL A 176 -15.60 14.92 19.95
CA VAL A 176 -14.71 13.89 20.54
C VAL A 176 -13.24 14.07 20.11
N LYS A 177 -13.00 14.67 18.94
CA LYS A 177 -11.67 15.04 18.42
C LYS A 177 -11.82 16.06 17.30
N ASP A 178 -11.09 17.17 17.37
CA ASP A 178 -11.00 18.11 16.24
C ASP A 178 -10.02 17.58 15.17
N LEU A 179 -10.50 17.53 13.93
CA LEU A 179 -9.76 17.11 12.74
C LEU A 179 -10.20 17.99 11.55
N PRO A 180 -9.64 19.20 11.39
CA PRO A 180 -10.08 20.19 10.40
C PRO A 180 -9.65 19.85 8.96
N GLY A 181 -9.32 18.57 8.71
CA GLY A 181 -9.10 18.00 7.38
C GLY A 181 -10.22 17.05 6.94
N VAL A 182 -11.25 16.84 7.77
CA VAL A 182 -12.40 15.97 7.47
C VAL A 182 -13.42 16.76 6.65
N GLY A 183 -13.87 16.18 5.54
CA GLY A 183 -14.91 16.77 4.69
C GLY A 183 -14.42 17.94 3.82
N ILE A 184 -13.13 18.28 3.81
CA ILE A 184 -12.58 19.39 3.00
C ILE A 184 -11.61 18.89 1.93
N ASN A 185 -11.31 19.72 0.92
CA ASN A 185 -10.48 19.34 -0.23
C ASN A 185 -11.09 18.12 -0.96
N LEU A 186 -12.42 18.10 -1.11
CA LEU A 186 -13.07 17.31 -2.14
C LEU A 186 -12.50 17.77 -3.49
N ARG A 187 -12.06 16.82 -4.30
CA ARG A 187 -11.70 17.04 -5.70
C ARG A 187 -12.39 16.00 -6.55
N ASP A 188 -12.70 16.39 -7.76
CA ASP A 188 -13.23 15.55 -8.81
C ASP A 188 -12.72 16.12 -10.14
N ASP A 189 -12.76 15.30 -11.18
CA ASP A 189 -12.50 15.75 -12.55
C ASP A 189 -13.77 16.40 -13.14
N VAL A 190 -13.61 17.22 -14.17
CA VAL A 190 -14.74 17.87 -14.88
C VAL A 190 -14.82 17.31 -16.30
N VAL A 191 -16.00 16.84 -16.71
CA VAL A 191 -16.26 16.33 -18.06
C VAL A 191 -17.10 17.31 -18.87
N VAL A 192 -16.75 17.46 -20.15
CA VAL A 192 -17.61 18.08 -21.17
C VAL A 192 -17.78 17.11 -22.34
N ASN A 193 -18.91 17.16 -23.05
CA ASN A 193 -19.18 16.26 -24.18
C ASN A 193 -19.21 17.04 -25.49
N LEU A 194 -18.26 16.76 -26.38
CA LEU A 194 -18.27 17.21 -27.77
C LEU A 194 -18.98 16.17 -28.62
N VAL A 195 -19.97 16.57 -29.41
CA VAL A 195 -20.87 15.64 -30.12
C VAL A 195 -20.77 15.90 -31.61
N TYR A 196 -20.47 14.84 -32.36
CA TYR A 196 -20.30 14.89 -33.81
C TYR A 196 -21.20 13.86 -34.50
N THR A 197 -22.16 14.32 -35.30
CA THR A 197 -23.05 13.45 -36.08
C THR A 197 -22.51 13.21 -37.48
N THR A 198 -22.97 12.14 -38.13
CA THR A 198 -22.66 11.81 -39.52
C THR A 198 -23.85 11.14 -40.21
N ASP A 199 -23.99 11.41 -41.50
CA ASP A 199 -24.94 10.78 -42.43
C ASP A 199 -24.26 9.77 -43.38
N VAL A 200 -22.93 9.69 -43.36
CA VAL A 200 -22.12 8.91 -44.33
C VAL A 200 -22.03 7.43 -43.96
N ILE A 201 -22.07 7.10 -42.66
CA ILE A 201 -21.94 5.73 -42.16
C ILE A 201 -22.64 5.58 -40.82
N GLU A 202 -23.21 4.40 -40.57
CA GLU A 202 -23.72 4.04 -39.24
C GLU A 202 -22.55 3.72 -38.30
N ILE A 203 -22.53 4.36 -37.14
CA ILE A 203 -21.54 4.17 -36.08
C ILE A 203 -22.01 3.01 -35.22
N GLU A 204 -21.35 1.86 -35.36
CA GLU A 204 -21.66 0.68 -34.54
C GLU A 204 -21.52 0.98 -33.04
N SER A 205 -22.45 0.49 -32.23
CA SER A 205 -22.30 0.50 -30.78
C SER A 205 -21.10 -0.38 -30.39
N PRO A 206 -20.17 0.09 -29.53
CA PRO A 206 -19.11 -0.76 -29.03
C PRO A 206 -19.73 -1.97 -28.28
N PRO A 207 -19.28 -3.21 -28.54
CA PRO A 207 -19.95 -4.41 -28.05
C PRO A 207 -19.68 -4.73 -26.57
N ALA A 208 -18.81 -3.96 -25.90
CA ALA A 208 -18.26 -4.35 -24.58
C ALA A 208 -17.86 -3.20 -23.64
N SER A 209 -18.02 -1.92 -23.99
CA SER A 209 -17.75 -0.80 -23.08
C SER A 209 -18.25 0.52 -23.63
N PHE A 210 -18.66 1.44 -22.76
CA PHE A 210 -18.89 2.86 -23.09
C PHE A 210 -17.63 3.56 -23.62
N LEU A 211 -16.43 3.07 -23.24
CA LEU A 211 -15.14 3.65 -23.63
C LEU A 211 -14.50 2.85 -24.77
N SER A 212 -14.65 3.34 -25.99
CA SER A 212 -14.08 2.74 -27.21
C SER A 212 -12.57 3.02 -27.37
N ALA A 213 -12.13 4.22 -26.96
CA ALA A 213 -10.73 4.63 -26.95
C ALA A 213 -10.51 5.77 -25.95
N VAL A 214 -9.25 5.97 -25.54
CA VAL A 214 -8.83 7.09 -24.68
C VAL A 214 -7.54 7.70 -25.22
N LEU A 215 -7.47 9.02 -25.30
CA LEU A 215 -6.25 9.77 -25.62
C LEU A 215 -5.84 10.66 -24.45
N PHE A 216 -4.54 10.69 -24.15
CA PHE A 216 -3.99 11.48 -23.05
C PHE A 216 -3.25 12.70 -23.58
N ALA A 217 -3.60 13.87 -23.06
CA ALA A 217 -3.04 15.15 -23.47
C ALA A 217 -2.55 16.01 -22.28
N VAL A 218 -1.67 16.94 -22.61
CA VAL A 218 -1.08 17.91 -21.68
C VAL A 218 -1.44 19.31 -22.17
N ASP A 219 -2.21 20.04 -21.37
CA ASP A 219 -2.25 21.49 -21.46
C ASP A 219 -0.96 22.08 -20.87
N ASN A 220 -0.09 22.57 -21.77
CA ASN A 220 1.19 23.19 -21.44
C ASN A 220 1.05 24.59 -20.80
N SER A 221 -0.17 25.17 -20.71
CA SER A 221 -0.42 26.43 -20.00
C SER A 221 -0.13 26.33 -18.50
N THR A 222 -0.25 25.11 -17.92
CA THR A 222 0.03 24.85 -16.50
C THR A 222 1.27 23.97 -16.34
N THR A 223 2.43 24.61 -16.18
CA THR A 223 3.75 23.97 -16.07
C THR A 223 3.99 23.29 -14.72
N GLN A 224 3.46 22.08 -14.52
CA GLN A 224 4.02 21.12 -13.56
C GLN A 224 4.86 20.07 -14.28
N GLN A 225 6.18 20.26 -14.25
CA GLN A 225 7.13 19.21 -14.63
C GLN A 225 7.32 18.23 -13.47
N VAL A 226 7.29 16.93 -13.79
CA VAL A 226 7.54 15.84 -12.85
C VAL A 226 8.75 15.05 -13.33
N SER A 227 9.64 14.73 -12.37
CA SER A 227 10.76 13.84 -12.59
C SER A 227 10.32 12.39 -12.50
N TYR A 228 10.38 11.67 -13.61
CA TYR A 228 10.22 10.22 -13.70
C TYR A 228 11.60 9.54 -13.64
N ARG A 229 11.65 8.22 -13.39
CA ARG A 229 12.91 7.46 -13.35
C ARG A 229 13.76 7.57 -14.64
N ASN A 230 13.14 7.90 -15.78
CA ASN A 230 13.79 8.00 -17.09
C ASN A 230 13.78 9.42 -17.70
N GLY A 231 13.51 10.48 -16.92
CA GLY A 231 13.57 11.87 -17.41
C GLY A 231 12.52 12.80 -16.80
N THR A 232 12.50 14.07 -17.24
CA THR A 232 11.43 15.01 -16.88
C THR A 232 10.31 15.00 -17.91
N GLY A 233 9.06 15.09 -17.46
CA GLY A 233 7.88 15.19 -18.31
C GLY A 233 6.76 15.96 -17.62
N SER A 234 5.85 16.54 -18.40
CA SER A 234 4.63 17.14 -17.86
C SER A 234 3.67 16.06 -17.36
N LEU A 235 2.84 16.39 -16.38
CA LEU A 235 1.69 15.53 -16.05
C LEU A 235 0.59 15.69 -17.12
N THR A 236 0.06 14.57 -17.60
CA THR A 236 -1.23 14.53 -18.29
C THR A 236 -2.30 15.16 -17.41
N ASN A 237 -3.12 16.04 -17.99
CA ASN A 237 -4.19 16.77 -17.30
C ASN A 237 -5.50 16.84 -18.10
N ILE A 238 -5.52 16.23 -19.30
CA ILE A 238 -6.71 16.03 -20.12
C ILE A 238 -6.73 14.56 -20.56
N GLU A 239 -7.83 13.88 -20.29
CA GLU A 239 -8.14 12.52 -20.73
C GLU A 239 -9.32 12.59 -21.70
N MET A 240 -9.09 12.34 -22.99
CA MET A 240 -10.12 12.40 -24.03
C MET A 240 -10.73 11.02 -24.26
N LEU A 241 -11.94 10.83 -23.75
CA LEU A 241 -12.71 9.59 -23.88
C LEU A 241 -13.49 9.58 -25.20
N PHE A 242 -13.46 8.47 -25.93
CA PHE A 242 -14.27 8.27 -27.13
C PHE A 242 -15.40 7.28 -26.85
N SER A 243 -16.63 7.73 -27.10
CA SER A 243 -17.85 6.93 -26.99
C SER A 243 -18.77 7.18 -28.20
N THR A 244 -19.91 6.49 -28.28
CA THR A 244 -20.85 6.61 -29.41
C THR A 244 -22.25 6.87 -28.91
N GLY A 245 -23.03 7.70 -29.63
CA GLY A 245 -24.44 7.95 -29.30
C GLY A 245 -25.34 6.71 -29.38
N ASN A 246 -24.92 5.68 -30.11
CA ASN A 246 -25.67 4.43 -30.36
C ASN A 246 -25.59 3.37 -29.23
N MET A 247 -25.05 3.72 -28.06
CA MET A 247 -25.05 2.85 -26.88
C MET A 247 -26.45 2.31 -26.54
N ILE A 248 -26.52 1.04 -26.15
CA ILE A 248 -27.77 0.35 -25.80
C ILE A 248 -28.51 1.12 -24.69
N ARG A 249 -29.73 1.59 -25.00
CA ARG A 249 -30.61 2.35 -24.08
C ARG A 249 -30.00 3.65 -23.53
N ASN A 250 -29.24 4.38 -24.36
CA ASN A 250 -28.81 5.74 -24.05
C ASN A 250 -30.00 6.67 -23.71
N SER A 251 -29.91 7.43 -22.61
CA SER A 251 -30.83 8.55 -22.30
C SER A 251 -30.50 9.84 -23.07
N TRP A 252 -29.77 9.72 -24.18
CA TRP A 252 -29.24 10.83 -24.95
C TRP A 252 -30.34 11.37 -25.89
N PRO A 253 -30.29 12.66 -26.29
CA PRO A 253 -31.25 13.22 -27.23
C PRO A 253 -31.35 12.40 -28.51
N ALA A 254 -32.55 12.27 -29.07
CA ALA A 254 -32.79 11.40 -30.23
C ALA A 254 -32.01 11.82 -31.48
N ASP A 255 -31.68 13.11 -31.58
CA ASP A 255 -30.83 13.72 -32.60
C ASP A 255 -29.32 13.43 -32.42
N TRP A 256 -28.91 12.84 -31.29
CA TRP A 256 -27.52 12.38 -31.07
C TRP A 256 -27.38 10.87 -31.38
N GLN A 257 -28.44 10.22 -31.85
CA GLN A 257 -28.33 8.91 -32.50
C GLN A 257 -27.45 9.05 -33.76
N ASN A 258 -26.62 8.05 -34.01
CA ASN A 258 -25.53 8.08 -34.98
C ASN A 258 -24.48 9.19 -34.78
N SER A 259 -24.03 9.39 -33.55
CA SER A 259 -22.93 10.31 -33.21
C SER A 259 -21.66 9.62 -32.69
N LEU A 260 -20.51 10.24 -32.96
CA LEU A 260 -19.28 10.06 -32.20
C LEU A 260 -19.26 11.11 -31.10
N VAL A 261 -19.01 10.69 -29.88
CA VAL A 261 -18.93 11.57 -28.71
C VAL A 261 -17.49 11.55 -28.20
N LEU A 262 -16.88 12.74 -28.19
CA LEU A 262 -15.55 12.98 -27.64
C LEU A 262 -15.74 13.72 -26.32
N SER A 263 -15.42 13.05 -25.21
CA SER A 263 -15.61 13.58 -23.86
C SER A 263 -14.26 13.88 -23.20
N PRO A 264 -13.74 15.13 -23.31
CA PRO A 264 -12.65 15.58 -22.46
C PRO A 264 -13.04 15.46 -20.98
N ASN A 265 -12.28 14.65 -20.25
CA ASN A 265 -12.21 14.58 -18.80
C ASN A 265 -11.01 15.41 -18.33
N ILE A 266 -11.29 16.52 -17.63
CA ILE A 266 -10.30 17.51 -17.22
C ILE A 266 -9.85 17.19 -15.79
N GLN A 267 -8.58 16.79 -15.70
CA GLN A 267 -7.97 16.34 -14.46
C GLN A 267 -7.22 17.49 -13.76
N GLN A 268 -6.95 17.29 -12.46
CA GLN A 268 -6.13 18.21 -11.64
C GLN A 268 -6.67 19.66 -11.59
N CYS A 269 -7.99 19.83 -11.59
CA CYS A 269 -8.63 21.12 -11.33
C CYS A 269 -8.10 21.74 -10.01
N LYS A 270 -7.95 23.07 -10.00
CA LYS A 270 -7.52 23.81 -8.80
C LYS A 270 -8.67 24.00 -7.81
N SER A 271 -9.89 24.06 -8.34
CA SER A 271 -11.15 24.02 -7.62
C SER A 271 -11.16 22.93 -6.55
N GLN A 272 -11.64 23.28 -5.35
CA GLN A 272 -11.60 22.43 -4.16
C GLN A 272 -12.89 22.60 -3.39
N GLY A 273 -13.54 21.47 -3.15
CA GLY A 273 -14.86 21.39 -2.54
C GLY A 273 -14.89 20.88 -1.10
N THR A 274 -16.10 20.61 -0.64
CA THR A 274 -16.40 20.04 0.68
C THR A 274 -17.49 18.96 0.63
N VAL A 275 -17.55 18.14 1.68
CA VAL A 275 -18.63 17.22 2.02
C VAL A 275 -18.96 17.45 3.48
N MET A 276 -20.07 18.14 3.75
CA MET A 276 -20.47 18.56 5.08
C MET A 276 -21.76 17.88 5.53
N ILE A 277 -21.79 17.42 6.78
CA ILE A 277 -23.03 16.95 7.41
C ILE A 277 -23.98 18.14 7.64
N GLN A 278 -25.27 17.95 7.38
CA GLN A 278 -26.27 19.03 7.48
C GLN A 278 -26.87 19.18 8.88
N ASN A 279 -26.91 18.10 9.65
CA ASN A 279 -27.45 18.05 11.02
C ASN A 279 -26.90 16.81 11.76
N SER A 280 -27.36 16.58 12.99
CA SER A 280 -26.91 15.49 13.85
C SER A 280 -27.50 14.10 13.54
N ASN A 281 -28.45 13.97 12.61
CA ASN A 281 -29.00 12.68 12.17
C ASN A 281 -28.07 12.07 11.10
N PRO A 282 -27.37 10.96 11.39
CA PRO A 282 -26.41 10.34 10.46
C PRO A 282 -27.06 9.72 9.21
N LEU A 283 -28.40 9.66 9.15
CA LEU A 283 -29.15 9.22 7.97
C LEU A 283 -29.51 10.38 7.02
N THR A 284 -29.21 11.63 7.39
CA THR A 284 -29.39 12.76 6.47
C THR A 284 -28.24 12.80 5.47
N SER A 285 -28.54 12.90 4.18
CA SER A 285 -27.51 13.07 3.14
C SER A 285 -26.64 14.30 3.42
N SER A 286 -25.33 14.17 3.20
CA SER A 286 -24.40 15.29 3.29
C SER A 286 -24.69 16.36 2.23
N ALA A 287 -24.38 17.61 2.54
CA ALA A 287 -24.21 18.65 1.54
C ALA A 287 -22.86 18.43 0.85
N ILE A 288 -22.89 18.08 -0.43
CA ILE A 288 -21.69 17.82 -1.25
C ILE A 288 -21.51 19.02 -2.17
N ASP A 289 -20.38 19.69 -2.07
CA ASP A 289 -20.04 20.83 -2.92
C ASP A 289 -18.66 20.61 -3.53
N PRO A 290 -18.54 20.07 -4.76
CA PRO A 290 -17.25 19.96 -5.45
C PRO A 290 -16.63 21.32 -5.81
N ALA A 291 -17.42 22.41 -5.74
CA ALA A 291 -17.07 23.76 -6.15
C ALA A 291 -16.50 23.80 -7.58
N TYR A 292 -17.11 23.06 -8.51
CA TYR A 292 -16.62 22.90 -9.88
C TYR A 292 -16.36 24.26 -10.53
N LEU A 293 -15.19 24.42 -11.14
CA LEU A 293 -14.75 25.64 -11.83
C LEU A 293 -14.84 26.94 -11.00
N SER A 294 -14.75 26.83 -9.67
CA SER A 294 -14.65 27.97 -8.75
C SER A 294 -13.36 28.79 -8.93
N VAL A 295 -12.38 28.26 -9.68
CA VAL A 295 -11.14 28.95 -10.07
C VAL A 295 -11.15 29.17 -11.57
N ASP A 296 -11.12 30.43 -12.02
CA ASP A 296 -11.23 30.83 -13.45
C ASP A 296 -10.25 30.10 -14.38
N SER A 297 -9.01 29.81 -13.94
CA SER A 297 -8.05 29.06 -14.77
C SER A 297 -8.43 27.59 -15.04
N ASP A 298 -9.43 27.04 -14.33
CA ASP A 298 -9.96 25.72 -14.64
C ASP A 298 -10.88 25.80 -15.89
N PHE A 299 -11.60 26.92 -16.11
CA PHE A 299 -12.31 27.16 -17.38
C PHE A 299 -11.35 27.19 -18.56
N ASP A 300 -10.20 27.87 -18.44
CA ASP A 300 -9.21 27.93 -19.52
C ASP A 300 -8.74 26.51 -19.92
N ARG A 301 -8.56 25.59 -18.96
CA ARG A 301 -8.19 24.21 -19.26
C ARG A 301 -9.32 23.44 -19.95
N VAL A 302 -10.57 23.62 -19.53
CA VAL A 302 -11.73 23.03 -20.22
C VAL A 302 -11.80 23.56 -21.66
N ILE A 303 -11.67 24.86 -21.86
CA ILE A 303 -11.66 25.50 -23.19
C ILE A 303 -10.51 24.97 -24.07
N ASN A 304 -9.29 24.86 -23.53
CA ASN A 304 -8.15 24.27 -24.24
C ASN A 304 -8.44 22.82 -24.65
N SER A 305 -9.16 22.04 -23.83
CA SER A 305 -9.57 20.68 -24.17
C SER A 305 -10.63 20.63 -25.29
N ILE A 306 -11.58 21.57 -25.30
CA ILE A 306 -12.59 21.71 -26.38
C ILE A 306 -11.90 22.04 -27.71
N LEU A 307 -10.99 23.02 -27.70
CA LEU A 307 -10.23 23.44 -28.88
C LEU A 307 -9.33 22.32 -29.42
N LEU A 308 -8.68 21.56 -28.53
CA LEU A 308 -7.90 20.37 -28.91
C LEU A 308 -8.80 19.27 -29.51
N GLY A 309 -10.00 19.06 -28.96
CA GLY A 309 -10.97 18.10 -29.50
C GLY A 309 -11.45 18.49 -30.91
N ARG A 310 -11.77 19.77 -31.13
CA ARG A 310 -12.09 20.31 -32.46
C ARG A 310 -10.93 20.14 -33.45
N GLN A 311 -9.70 20.48 -33.04
CA GLN A 311 -8.50 20.29 -33.86
C GLN A 311 -8.26 18.81 -34.21
N LEU A 312 -8.58 17.90 -33.30
CA LEU A 312 -8.45 16.46 -33.52
C LEU A 312 -9.49 15.96 -34.55
N MET A 313 -10.75 16.36 -34.39
CA MET A 313 -11.81 16.01 -35.33
C MET A 313 -11.63 16.64 -36.72
N SER A 314 -10.91 17.76 -36.82
CA SER A 314 -10.55 18.38 -38.11
C SER A 314 -9.34 17.73 -38.81
N GLN A 315 -8.74 16.64 -38.28
CA GLN A 315 -7.59 16.00 -38.93
C GLN A 315 -8.01 15.25 -40.21
N PRO A 316 -7.16 15.20 -41.26
CA PRO A 316 -7.49 14.53 -42.52
C PRO A 316 -7.93 13.07 -42.39
N SER A 317 -7.44 12.36 -41.36
CA SER A 317 -7.85 11.00 -41.03
C SER A 317 -9.36 10.86 -40.78
N PHE A 318 -10.01 11.89 -40.24
CA PHE A 318 -11.46 11.90 -39.94
C PHE A 318 -12.34 12.31 -41.13
N SER A 319 -11.75 12.83 -42.22
CA SER A 319 -12.49 13.39 -43.36
C SER A 319 -13.51 12.44 -43.99
N LYS A 320 -13.21 11.14 -44.06
CA LYS A 320 -14.09 10.12 -44.67
C LYS A 320 -15.44 9.91 -43.95
N TRP A 321 -15.58 10.43 -42.73
CA TRP A 321 -16.81 10.34 -41.95
C TRP A 321 -17.67 11.61 -42.00
N ASN A 322 -17.20 12.71 -42.62
CA ASN A 322 -17.97 13.96 -42.77
C ASN A 322 -18.62 14.51 -41.47
N PHE A 323 -17.95 14.33 -40.33
CA PHE A 323 -18.48 14.69 -39.01
C PHE A 323 -18.90 16.16 -38.90
N GLN A 324 -20.11 16.40 -38.42
CA GLN A 324 -20.65 17.74 -38.13
C GLN A 324 -20.76 17.95 -36.62
N GLU A 325 -20.21 19.05 -36.09
CA GLU A 325 -20.30 19.37 -34.66
C GLU A 325 -21.70 19.85 -34.28
N VAL A 326 -22.36 19.13 -33.37
CA VAL A 326 -23.69 19.48 -32.82
C VAL A 326 -23.57 20.13 -31.46
N SER A 327 -22.59 19.71 -30.64
CA SER A 327 -22.35 20.24 -29.29
C SER A 327 -20.83 20.40 -29.05
N PRO A 328 -20.32 21.55 -28.58
CA PRO A 328 -21.01 22.84 -28.39
C PRO A 328 -21.71 23.37 -29.64
N GLY A 329 -21.20 22.99 -30.82
CA GLY A 329 -21.70 23.45 -32.10
C GLY A 329 -20.92 24.66 -32.63
N PRO A 330 -21.04 24.95 -33.93
CA PRO A 330 -20.13 25.86 -34.64
C PRO A 330 -20.27 27.34 -34.25
N THR A 331 -21.30 27.72 -33.49
CA THR A 331 -21.53 29.11 -33.06
C THR A 331 -20.68 29.53 -31.87
N TYR A 332 -20.25 28.61 -31.01
CA TYR A 332 -19.45 28.94 -29.82
C TYR A 332 -17.97 28.95 -30.19
N GLN A 333 -17.36 30.12 -30.38
CA GLN A 333 -15.99 30.27 -30.91
C GLN A 333 -15.06 31.05 -29.98
N THR A 334 -15.59 32.01 -29.22
CA THR A 334 -14.84 32.84 -28.28
C THR A 334 -14.76 32.21 -26.88
N ARG A 335 -13.85 32.72 -26.04
CA ARG A 335 -13.72 32.27 -24.64
C ARG A 335 -15.04 32.42 -23.88
N ASP A 336 -15.69 33.57 -24.02
CA ASP A 336 -16.88 33.91 -23.23
C ASP A 336 -18.10 33.09 -23.68
N GLU A 337 -18.29 32.90 -24.99
CA GLU A 337 -19.28 31.97 -25.53
C GLU A 337 -19.07 30.54 -25.00
N LEU A 338 -17.82 30.04 -25.03
CA LEU A 338 -17.51 28.71 -24.51
C LEU A 338 -17.70 28.62 -22.99
N ILE A 339 -17.50 29.69 -22.22
CA ILE A 339 -17.82 29.73 -20.78
C ILE A 339 -19.31 29.55 -20.55
N GLU A 340 -20.17 30.26 -21.28
CA GLU A 340 -21.63 30.10 -21.16
C GLU A 340 -22.09 28.67 -21.51
N TRP A 341 -21.48 28.04 -22.52
CA TRP A 341 -21.73 26.62 -22.80
C TRP A 341 -21.19 25.68 -21.70
N ILE A 342 -19.97 25.88 -21.21
CA ILE A 342 -19.38 25.07 -20.12
C ILE A 342 -20.24 25.16 -18.86
N ARG A 343 -20.72 26.36 -18.53
CA ARG A 343 -21.63 26.61 -17.39
C ARG A 343 -22.87 25.74 -17.44
N GLU A 344 -23.42 25.50 -18.61
CA GLU A 344 -24.66 24.76 -18.83
C GLU A 344 -24.46 23.24 -19.02
N TYR A 345 -23.34 22.81 -19.62
CA TYR A 345 -23.15 21.42 -20.06
C TYR A 345 -22.02 20.64 -19.38
N ALA A 346 -21.11 21.29 -18.63
CA ALA A 346 -20.08 20.56 -17.88
C ALA A 346 -20.70 19.71 -16.76
N THR A 347 -20.06 18.58 -16.43
CA THR A 347 -20.53 17.62 -15.43
C THR A 347 -19.35 16.95 -14.69
N THR A 348 -19.66 16.07 -13.75
CA THR A 348 -18.71 15.27 -12.95
C THR A 348 -17.97 14.22 -13.80
N GLY A 349 -16.69 13.97 -13.47
CA GLY A 349 -15.94 12.81 -13.97
C GLY A 349 -16.14 11.53 -13.12
N PHE A 350 -16.91 11.61 -12.03
CA PHE A 350 -17.14 10.53 -11.06
C PHE A 350 -15.87 10.06 -10.31
N HIS A 351 -14.86 10.91 -10.18
CA HIS A 351 -13.52 10.63 -9.63
C HIS A 351 -13.26 11.34 -8.28
N TYR A 352 -14.22 11.24 -7.37
CA TYR A 352 -14.20 11.93 -6.07
C TYR A 352 -13.05 11.47 -5.15
N ILE A 353 -12.18 12.40 -4.75
CA ILE A 353 -11.07 12.15 -3.82
C ILE A 353 -10.88 13.28 -2.80
N GLY A 354 -10.03 13.04 -1.79
CA GLY A 354 -9.36 14.11 -1.05
C GLY A 354 -9.98 14.55 0.27
N THR A 355 -11.22 14.16 0.57
CA THR A 355 -12.02 14.58 1.74
C THR A 355 -11.48 14.16 3.12
N LEU A 356 -10.40 13.37 3.17
CA LEU A 356 -9.72 12.92 4.40
C LEU A 356 -8.19 13.05 4.31
N ILE A 357 -7.64 13.79 3.34
CA ILE A 357 -6.19 13.83 3.04
C ILE A 357 -5.30 14.31 4.20
N ASN A 358 -5.87 14.95 5.22
CA ASN A 358 -5.16 15.43 6.41
C ASN A 358 -5.25 14.47 7.63
N SER A 359 -5.90 13.31 7.51
CA SER A 359 -6.00 12.33 8.60
C SER A 359 -4.75 11.46 8.73
N ASN A 360 -3.55 12.06 8.83
CA ASN A 360 -2.37 11.42 9.46
C ASN A 360 -2.63 11.01 10.93
N ASN A 361 -3.81 11.39 11.40
CA ASN A 361 -4.39 11.15 12.70
C ASN A 361 -5.49 10.06 12.64
N ILE A 362 -5.34 9.01 11.79
CA ILE A 362 -5.93 7.69 12.06
C ILE A 362 -5.27 7.15 13.33
N ILE A 363 -5.67 7.73 14.46
CA ILE A 363 -5.56 7.05 15.74
C ILE A 363 -6.61 5.96 15.63
N ILE A 364 -6.15 4.74 15.34
CA ILE A 364 -6.90 3.56 15.76
C ILE A 364 -6.93 3.65 17.28
N LYS A 365 -7.95 4.32 17.84
CA LYS A 365 -8.29 4.26 19.26
C LYS A 365 -8.82 2.85 19.47
N GLN A 366 -7.92 1.87 19.46
CA GLN A 366 -8.25 0.55 19.99
C GLN A 366 -8.63 0.78 21.45
N PRO A 367 -9.84 0.34 21.87
CA PRO A 367 -10.07 0.07 23.27
C PRO A 367 -8.92 -0.83 23.75
N ALA A 368 -8.38 -0.60 24.94
CA ALA A 368 -7.54 -1.61 25.57
C ALA A 368 -8.42 -2.84 25.82
N ARG A 369 -8.39 -3.79 24.90
CA ARG A 369 -9.02 -5.09 25.05
C ARG A 369 -7.97 -6.17 24.90
N SER A 370 -7.69 -6.80 26.03
CA SER A 370 -7.53 -8.24 26.06
C SER A 370 -8.45 -8.89 25.02
N GLY A 371 -7.86 -9.58 24.04
CA GLY A 371 -8.63 -10.47 23.19
C GLY A 371 -9.33 -11.55 24.04
N PRO A 372 -10.20 -12.38 23.44
CA PRO A 372 -10.60 -13.61 24.10
C PRO A 372 -9.33 -14.35 24.51
N ALA A 373 -9.32 -14.91 25.73
CA ALA A 373 -8.23 -15.75 26.16
C ALA A 373 -8.24 -17.06 25.34
N SER A 374 -7.69 -17.00 24.12
CA SER A 374 -6.73 -18.03 23.73
C SER A 374 -5.82 -18.19 24.93
N ALA A 375 -5.80 -19.39 25.51
CA ALA A 375 -5.05 -19.65 26.73
C ALA A 375 -3.66 -19.07 26.52
N LYS A 376 -3.27 -18.06 27.32
CA LYS A 376 -1.96 -17.44 27.17
C LYS A 376 -0.97 -18.56 27.41
N ASN A 377 -0.38 -19.10 26.33
CA ASN A 377 0.84 -19.85 26.44
C ASN A 377 1.78 -18.93 27.21
N PRO A 378 2.36 -19.38 28.34
CA PRO A 378 3.26 -18.56 29.10
C PRO A 378 4.38 -18.08 28.16
N LEU A 379 4.76 -16.80 28.27
CA LEU A 379 5.90 -16.29 27.53
C LEU A 379 7.10 -17.18 27.86
N LEU A 380 7.86 -17.61 26.85
CA LEU A 380 9.11 -18.35 27.08
C LEU A 380 10.21 -17.40 27.60
N PHE A 381 10.07 -16.11 27.30
CA PHE A 381 10.94 -15.04 27.76
C PHE A 381 10.17 -13.71 27.81
N ASP A 382 10.52 -12.87 28.78
CA ASP A 382 10.04 -11.49 28.89
C ASP A 382 10.81 -10.56 27.93
N HIS A 383 12.10 -10.85 27.76
CA HIS A 383 13.04 -10.13 26.91
C HIS A 383 13.78 -11.07 25.97
N ILE A 384 14.10 -10.61 24.76
CA ILE A 384 15.04 -11.29 23.86
C ILE A 384 16.09 -10.32 23.34
N PHE A 385 17.31 -10.80 23.28
CA PHE A 385 18.48 -10.07 22.83
C PHE A 385 19.12 -10.85 21.68
N ILE A 386 19.06 -10.31 20.46
CA ILE A 386 19.67 -10.92 19.27
C ILE A 386 20.94 -10.15 18.94
N LEU A 387 22.09 -10.82 19.01
CA LEU A 387 23.39 -10.27 18.62
C LEU A 387 23.85 -10.93 17.32
N VAL A 388 24.21 -10.12 16.32
CA VAL A 388 24.62 -10.61 15.00
C VAL A 388 26.10 -10.27 14.75
N MET A 389 26.88 -11.33 14.53
CA MET A 389 28.28 -11.32 14.08
C MET A 389 28.32 -11.35 12.54
N GLU A 390 29.49 -11.13 11.93
CA GLU A 390 29.65 -11.09 10.48
C GLU A 390 30.46 -12.31 9.97
N ASN A 391 30.06 -12.77 8.78
CA ASN A 391 30.60 -13.83 7.94
C ASN A 391 31.53 -14.84 8.61
N ASN A 392 30.97 -15.98 9.04
CA ASN A 392 31.81 -17.16 9.27
C ASN A 392 31.07 -18.50 9.20
N ASP A 393 31.82 -19.53 8.80
CA ASP A 393 31.39 -20.92 8.76
C ASP A 393 31.13 -21.55 10.12
N TYR A 394 30.05 -22.34 10.19
CA TYR A 394 29.72 -23.21 11.33
C TYR A 394 30.91 -24.08 11.79
N LYS A 395 31.50 -24.86 10.86
CA LYS A 395 32.58 -25.81 11.19
C LYS A 395 33.88 -25.12 11.64
N GLU A 396 34.17 -23.94 11.11
CA GLU A 396 35.42 -23.23 11.43
C GLU A 396 35.29 -22.53 12.78
N THR A 397 34.11 -21.99 13.09
CA THR A 397 33.76 -21.49 14.42
C THR A 397 33.87 -22.59 15.47
N LEU A 398 33.23 -23.75 15.23
CA LEU A 398 33.19 -24.84 16.22
C LEU A 398 34.55 -25.51 16.47
N ASN A 399 35.50 -25.39 15.53
CA ASN A 399 36.88 -25.86 15.71
C ASN A 399 37.82 -24.77 16.25
N SER A 400 37.38 -23.52 16.37
CA SER A 400 38.23 -22.43 16.87
C SER A 400 38.43 -22.52 18.39
N PRO A 401 39.68 -22.48 18.90
CA PRO A 401 39.94 -22.44 20.34
C PRO A 401 39.29 -21.24 21.05
N ALA A 402 39.22 -20.08 20.37
CA ALA A 402 38.64 -18.85 20.91
C ALA A 402 37.10 -18.88 21.03
N TRP A 403 36.45 -19.92 20.51
CA TRP A 403 34.99 -20.11 20.58
C TRP A 403 34.58 -21.25 21.50
N GLN A 404 35.51 -22.11 21.95
CA GLN A 404 35.19 -23.22 22.86
C GLN A 404 34.47 -22.78 24.15
N PRO A 405 34.87 -21.69 24.84
CA PRO A 405 34.15 -21.23 26.05
C PRO A 405 32.72 -20.75 25.75
N ILE A 406 32.48 -20.22 24.55
CA ILE A 406 31.16 -19.76 24.09
C ILE A 406 30.26 -20.98 23.83
N ILE A 407 30.79 -22.00 23.14
CA ILE A 407 30.09 -23.26 22.86
C ILE A 407 29.76 -24.00 24.16
N GLN A 408 30.72 -24.11 25.08
CA GLN A 408 30.54 -24.82 26.36
C GLN A 408 29.54 -24.15 27.30
N SER A 409 29.39 -22.82 27.22
CA SER A 409 28.45 -22.06 28.06
C SER A 409 27.05 -21.90 27.47
N SER A 410 26.82 -22.29 26.21
CA SER A 410 25.55 -22.09 25.48
C SER A 410 24.87 -23.39 25.09
N ALA A 411 23.61 -23.30 24.68
CA ALA A 411 23.04 -24.26 23.73
C ALA A 411 23.38 -23.80 22.31
N TRP A 412 23.91 -24.68 21.45
CA TRP A 412 24.32 -24.31 20.08
C TRP A 412 23.49 -25.01 19.00
N PHE A 413 23.18 -24.31 17.93
CA PHE A 413 22.36 -24.83 16.84
C PHE A 413 23.18 -25.69 15.88
N THR A 414 22.74 -26.94 15.64
CA THR A 414 23.46 -27.85 14.73
C THR A 414 23.26 -27.51 13.26
N ASN A 415 22.07 -27.05 12.87
CA ASN A 415 21.73 -26.70 11.48
C ASN A 415 20.99 -25.35 11.42
N MET A 416 21.71 -24.24 11.59
CA MET A 416 21.22 -22.89 11.34
C MET A 416 21.77 -22.39 9.98
N TYR A 417 20.90 -21.85 9.13
CA TYR A 417 21.28 -21.40 7.79
C TYR A 417 20.94 -19.93 7.54
N ALA A 418 21.89 -19.20 6.98
CA ALA A 418 21.63 -17.89 6.38
C ALA A 418 20.94 -18.05 5.02
N ILE A 419 20.38 -16.96 4.49
CA ILE A 419 19.46 -17.02 3.34
C ILE A 419 20.19 -16.91 2.01
N THR A 420 21.19 -16.03 1.91
CA THR A 420 21.85 -15.71 0.64
C THR A 420 23.18 -15.00 0.89
N HIS A 421 23.85 -14.56 -0.19
CA HIS A 421 24.95 -13.59 -0.13
C HIS A 421 24.61 -12.40 -1.03
N PRO A 422 25.07 -11.18 -0.72
CA PRO A 422 25.89 -10.80 0.44
C PRO A 422 25.05 -10.48 1.70
N SER A 423 25.75 -10.02 2.75
CA SER A 423 25.26 -9.73 4.11
C SER A 423 23.91 -9.02 4.20
N GLN A 424 23.72 -7.92 3.47
CA GLN A 424 22.58 -7.01 3.68
C GLN A 424 21.19 -7.68 3.51
N PRO A 425 20.94 -8.47 2.46
CA PRO A 425 19.79 -9.38 2.36
C PRO A 425 19.48 -10.23 3.60
N ASN A 426 20.50 -10.72 4.33
CA ASN A 426 20.31 -11.53 5.55
C ASN A 426 19.80 -10.68 6.72
N TYR A 427 20.36 -9.49 6.94
CA TYR A 427 19.84 -8.53 7.91
C TYR A 427 18.38 -8.14 7.60
N ILE A 428 18.01 -7.95 6.32
CA ILE A 428 16.61 -7.71 5.92
C ILE A 428 15.73 -8.93 6.26
N ALA A 429 16.20 -10.16 5.98
CA ALA A 429 15.47 -11.40 6.26
C ALA A 429 15.09 -11.55 7.73
N MET A 430 15.99 -11.22 8.66
CA MET A 430 15.76 -11.30 10.11
C MET A 430 14.64 -10.39 10.64
N ILE A 431 14.30 -9.30 9.93
CA ILE A 431 13.25 -8.35 10.35
C ILE A 431 12.01 -8.32 9.45
N ALA A 432 12.11 -8.87 8.23
CA ALA A 432 11.04 -8.78 7.23
C ALA A 432 10.47 -10.15 6.80
N GLY A 433 11.01 -11.27 7.27
CA GLY A 433 10.56 -12.60 6.82
C GLY A 433 10.84 -12.87 5.33
N SER A 434 11.65 -12.04 4.69
CA SER A 434 12.03 -12.11 3.27
C SER A 434 13.25 -11.23 3.03
N THR A 435 14.06 -11.53 2.00
CA THR A 435 15.09 -10.59 1.50
C THR A 435 14.48 -9.38 0.76
N LEU A 436 13.15 -9.36 0.56
CA LEU A 436 12.42 -8.37 -0.24
C LEU A 436 12.95 -8.24 -1.69
N ASN A 437 13.49 -9.34 -2.22
CA ASN A 437 14.18 -9.42 -3.52
C ASN A 437 15.44 -8.54 -3.64
N HIS A 438 15.99 -8.06 -2.53
CA HIS A 438 17.30 -7.43 -2.49
C HIS A 438 18.43 -8.47 -2.63
N LYS A 439 19.52 -8.12 -3.30
CA LYS A 439 20.55 -9.08 -3.80
C LYS A 439 22.00 -8.57 -3.72
N ASP A 440 22.23 -7.41 -3.11
CA ASP A 440 23.55 -6.77 -3.06
C ASP A 440 23.70 -5.99 -1.74
N ASN A 441 24.83 -5.29 -1.56
CA ASN A 441 25.09 -4.41 -0.41
C ASN A 441 24.86 -2.92 -0.75
N ASN A 442 24.07 -2.60 -1.80
CA ASN A 442 23.78 -1.22 -2.19
C ASN A 442 22.73 -0.58 -1.26
N TYR A 443 22.61 0.76 -1.32
CA TYR A 443 21.61 1.47 -0.52
C TYR A 443 20.18 0.98 -0.83
N PHE A 444 19.58 0.28 0.12
CA PHE A 444 18.20 -0.19 0.05
C PHE A 444 17.30 0.56 1.04
N SER A 445 16.02 0.73 0.69
CA SER A 445 14.97 1.25 1.58
C SER A 445 13.59 0.73 1.14
N THR A 446 12.71 0.53 2.11
CA THR A 446 11.38 -0.06 1.88
C THR A 446 10.31 0.54 2.79
N ASN A 447 9.05 0.46 2.35
CA ASN A 447 7.84 0.72 3.14
C ASN A 447 7.04 -0.58 3.42
N GLU A 448 7.63 -1.72 3.11
CA GLU A 448 7.10 -3.06 3.44
C GLU A 448 7.03 -3.29 4.96
N LEU A 449 6.02 -4.05 5.39
CA LEU A 449 5.83 -4.43 6.79
C LEU A 449 7.05 -5.19 7.35
N THR A 450 7.47 -4.85 8.56
CA THR A 450 8.57 -5.48 9.31
C THR A 450 8.11 -5.89 10.71
N ILE A 451 8.93 -6.67 11.42
CA ILE A 451 8.65 -7.08 12.79
C ILE A 451 8.47 -5.88 13.74
N ILE A 452 9.09 -4.73 13.44
CA ILE A 452 8.90 -3.48 14.19
C ILE A 452 7.45 -3.00 14.15
N ASP A 453 6.78 -3.12 13.00
CA ASP A 453 5.37 -2.74 12.86
C ASP A 453 4.44 -3.63 13.70
N LEU A 454 4.81 -4.91 13.86
CA LEU A 454 4.11 -5.86 14.72
C LEU A 454 4.38 -5.61 16.22
N LEU A 455 5.64 -5.39 16.60
CA LEU A 455 6.04 -5.06 17.97
C LEU A 455 5.40 -3.75 18.46
N ASN A 456 5.46 -2.69 17.64
CA ASN A 456 4.82 -1.41 17.95
C ASN A 456 3.28 -1.55 18.10
N ARG A 457 2.63 -2.37 17.26
CA ARG A 457 1.19 -2.67 17.38
C ARG A 457 0.86 -3.36 18.70
N ALA A 458 1.68 -4.34 19.11
CA ALA A 458 1.52 -5.06 20.37
C ALA A 458 2.03 -4.28 21.61
N LYS A 459 2.63 -3.10 21.41
CA LYS A 459 3.32 -2.29 22.43
C LYS A 459 4.49 -3.02 23.11
N VAL A 460 5.10 -3.96 22.41
CA VAL A 460 6.35 -4.61 22.85
C VAL A 460 7.49 -3.61 22.67
N SER A 461 8.20 -3.29 23.75
CA SER A 461 9.26 -2.29 23.70
C SER A 461 10.48 -2.82 22.93
N TRP A 462 11.09 -1.97 22.10
CA TRP A 462 12.24 -2.38 21.30
C TRP A 462 13.34 -1.32 21.19
N LYS A 463 14.58 -1.76 20.96
CA LYS A 463 15.75 -0.90 20.70
C LYS A 463 16.81 -1.64 19.89
N SER A 464 17.58 -0.91 19.08
CA SER A 464 18.75 -1.40 18.36
C SER A 464 20.02 -0.75 18.90
N TYR A 465 20.96 -1.58 19.35
CA TYR A 465 22.25 -1.21 19.90
C TYR A 465 23.33 -1.44 18.85
N GLN A 466 23.95 -0.37 18.38
CA GLN A 466 24.84 -0.41 17.22
C GLN A 466 26.20 0.17 17.63
N GLU A 467 27.26 -0.64 17.61
CA GLU A 467 28.59 -0.14 17.96
C GLU A 467 29.04 0.95 16.98
N ASN A 468 29.69 1.99 17.50
CA ASN A 468 30.16 3.16 16.75
C ASN A 468 29.08 3.93 15.97
N TYR A 469 27.79 3.60 16.11
CA TYR A 469 26.70 4.41 15.57
C TYR A 469 26.67 5.80 16.22
N THR A 470 26.54 6.84 15.41
CA THR A 470 26.33 8.22 15.86
C THR A 470 25.02 8.69 15.29
N SER A 471 24.03 8.99 16.13
CA SER A 471 22.75 9.53 15.65
C SER A 471 22.92 10.94 15.07
N LEU A 472 22.13 11.26 14.03
CA LEU A 472 21.95 12.63 13.53
C LEU A 472 20.67 13.28 14.08
N SER A 473 19.92 12.57 14.93
CA SER A 473 18.71 13.10 15.55
C SER A 473 19.10 14.24 16.51
N THR A 474 18.58 15.43 16.22
CA THR A 474 18.59 16.56 17.14
C THR A 474 17.15 17.03 17.37
N THR A 475 16.94 17.87 18.37
CA THR A 475 15.63 18.51 18.63
C THR A 475 15.09 19.33 17.44
N THR A 476 15.89 19.58 16.40
CA THR A 476 15.53 20.36 15.20
C THR A 476 15.70 19.60 13.88
N SER A 477 16.26 18.39 13.89
CA SER A 477 16.48 17.56 12.70
C SER A 477 16.20 16.08 13.02
N PRO A 478 15.02 15.55 12.62
CA PRO A 478 14.46 14.29 13.13
C PRO A 478 15.05 13.01 12.51
N ASN A 479 16.18 13.11 11.80
CA ASN A 479 16.61 12.08 10.86
C ASN A 479 17.61 11.12 11.50
N CYS A 480 17.37 9.82 11.28
CA CYS A 480 18.37 8.78 11.52
C CYS A 480 19.62 9.03 10.70
N ASN A 481 20.77 8.64 11.24
CA ASN A 481 22.00 8.61 10.46
C ASN A 481 21.92 7.44 9.46
N ASP A 482 21.44 7.74 8.25
CA ASP A 482 21.24 6.77 7.16
C ASP A 482 22.40 6.74 6.16
N ARG A 483 23.54 7.35 6.51
CA ARG A 483 24.78 7.23 5.74
C ARG A 483 25.19 5.75 5.65
N MET A 484 25.67 5.33 4.48
CA MET A 484 26.09 3.95 4.26
C MET A 484 27.21 3.51 5.21
N GLU A 485 28.17 4.40 5.47
CA GLU A 485 29.35 4.15 6.30
C GLU A 485 29.64 5.41 7.13
N LEU A 486 30.14 5.23 8.35
CA LEU A 486 30.59 6.32 9.22
C LEU A 486 32.11 6.30 9.36
N SER A 487 32.69 7.38 9.88
CA SER A 487 34.15 7.59 9.93
C SER A 487 34.92 6.37 10.47
N ASN A 488 35.93 5.94 9.71
CA ASN A 488 36.81 4.79 9.97
C ASN A 488 36.17 3.41 9.74
N ASP A 489 35.05 3.33 9.02
CA ASP A 489 34.40 2.11 8.51
C ASP A 489 33.96 1.10 9.59
N LEU A 490 34.04 1.49 10.86
CA LEU A 490 33.65 0.66 12.02
C LEU A 490 32.15 0.38 12.05
N TYR A 491 31.31 1.37 11.74
CA TYR A 491 29.87 1.20 11.58
C TYR A 491 29.50 1.30 10.10
N VAL A 492 28.73 0.32 9.63
CA VAL A 492 28.18 0.28 8.28
C VAL A 492 26.67 -0.02 8.33
N ARG A 493 25.89 0.76 7.59
CA ARG A 493 24.42 0.70 7.55
C ARG A 493 23.89 -0.66 7.12
N ARG A 494 24.66 -1.39 6.29
CA ARG A 494 24.30 -2.73 5.79
C ARG A 494 24.08 -3.76 6.92
N HIS A 495 24.66 -3.56 8.10
CA HIS A 495 24.50 -4.43 9.27
C HIS A 495 23.47 -3.91 10.30
N ASN A 496 22.71 -2.85 9.97
CA ASN A 496 21.66 -2.28 10.81
C ASN A 496 20.29 -2.44 10.12
N PRO A 497 19.54 -3.52 10.41
CA PRO A 497 18.36 -3.88 9.62
C PRO A 497 17.25 -2.83 9.65
N PHE A 498 17.13 -2.10 10.75
CA PHE A 498 16.09 -1.08 10.95
C PHE A 498 16.28 0.16 10.07
N MET A 499 17.50 0.43 9.58
CA MET A 499 17.77 1.53 8.65
C MET A 499 17.13 1.33 7.27
N PHE A 500 16.69 0.11 6.93
CA PHE A 500 16.00 -0.14 5.66
C PHE A 500 14.53 0.25 5.71
N SER A 501 13.90 0.25 6.89
CA SER A 501 12.50 0.67 7.04
C SER A 501 12.36 2.18 6.98
N THR A 502 11.63 2.67 5.98
CA THR A 502 11.23 4.08 5.88
C THR A 502 10.25 4.50 6.98
N ALA A 503 9.47 3.57 7.53
CA ALA A 503 8.61 3.83 8.68
C ALA A 503 9.43 4.11 9.95
N VAL A 504 10.55 3.42 10.13
CA VAL A 504 11.51 3.71 11.22
C VAL A 504 12.28 5.00 10.94
N ARG A 505 12.93 5.11 9.78
CA ARG A 505 13.83 6.24 9.48
C ARG A 505 13.15 7.61 9.44
N ASN A 506 11.87 7.67 9.03
CA ASN A 506 11.13 8.91 8.90
C ASN A 506 10.32 9.26 10.16
N SER A 507 10.45 8.50 11.25
CA SER A 507 9.77 8.73 12.52
C SER A 507 10.78 9.08 13.61
N ILE A 508 10.61 10.24 14.25
CA ILE A 508 11.43 10.70 15.39
C ILE A 508 11.53 9.60 16.45
N THR A 509 10.36 9.15 16.93
CA THR A 509 10.23 8.23 18.07
C THR A 509 10.75 6.83 17.77
N GLU A 510 10.71 6.37 16.51
CA GLU A 510 11.31 5.10 16.13
C GLU A 510 12.82 5.24 15.90
N CYS A 511 13.26 6.38 15.39
CA CYS A 511 14.66 6.66 15.15
C CYS A 511 15.48 6.79 16.45
N GLU A 512 14.90 7.39 17.49
CA GLU A 512 15.51 7.48 18.83
C GLU A 512 15.75 6.10 19.50
N LYS A 513 15.11 5.03 18.99
CA LYS A 513 15.36 3.64 19.40
C LYS A 513 16.58 3.01 18.72
N ILE A 514 17.24 3.71 17.80
CA ILE A 514 18.49 3.29 17.18
C ILE A 514 19.64 4.05 17.86
N VAL A 515 20.40 3.35 18.70
CA VAL A 515 21.35 3.96 19.64
C VAL A 515 22.76 3.40 19.47
N ASN A 516 23.74 4.17 19.94
CA ASN A 516 25.09 3.64 20.12
C ASN A 516 25.07 2.50 21.16
N ALA A 517 25.82 1.42 20.92
CA ALA A 517 25.88 0.26 21.81
C ALA A 517 26.20 0.59 23.28
N ASN A 518 26.96 1.66 23.56
CA ASN A 518 27.27 2.12 24.92
C ASN A 518 26.01 2.45 25.75
N GLN A 519 24.87 2.73 25.10
CA GLN A 519 23.58 2.95 25.77
C GLN A 519 23.10 1.71 26.52
N LEU A 520 23.51 0.50 26.15
CA LEU A 520 23.12 -0.75 26.83
C LEU A 520 23.47 -0.73 28.32
N ALA A 521 24.68 -0.28 28.68
CA ALA A 521 25.10 -0.19 30.08
C ALA A 521 24.24 0.79 30.89
N ILE A 522 23.81 1.89 30.26
CA ILE A 522 22.92 2.91 30.85
C ILE A 522 21.51 2.34 31.03
N ASP A 523 20.98 1.66 30.02
CA ASP A 523 19.65 1.04 30.09
C ASP A 523 19.61 -0.05 31.17
N LEU A 524 20.64 -0.90 31.25
CA LEU A 524 20.76 -1.94 32.28
C LEU A 524 20.86 -1.37 33.70
N ALA A 525 21.66 -0.31 33.91
CA ALA A 525 21.75 0.38 35.19
C ALA A 525 20.41 0.97 35.64
N ASN A 526 19.59 1.44 34.69
CA ASN A 526 18.26 1.98 34.94
C ASN A 526 17.11 0.93 34.93
N LYS A 527 17.42 -0.35 34.69
CA LYS A 527 16.44 -1.44 34.51
C LYS A 527 15.43 -1.16 33.37
N GLN A 528 15.94 -0.62 32.26
CA GLN A 528 15.20 -0.24 31.05
C GLN A 528 15.60 -1.09 29.84
N LEU A 529 15.94 -2.36 30.03
CA LEU A 529 16.18 -3.29 28.92
C LEU A 529 14.87 -3.42 28.11
N PRO A 530 14.86 -3.23 26.78
CA PRO A 530 13.68 -3.43 25.96
C PRO A 530 13.32 -4.91 25.87
N GLN A 531 12.05 -5.21 25.59
CA GLN A 531 11.58 -6.58 25.37
C GLN A 531 12.18 -7.19 24.11
N PHE A 532 12.34 -6.42 23.02
CA PHE A 532 13.11 -6.81 21.84
C PHE A 532 14.37 -5.95 21.68
N SER A 533 15.54 -6.58 21.83
CA SER A 533 16.84 -5.93 21.65
C SER A 533 17.59 -6.57 20.49
N PHE A 534 18.16 -5.74 19.62
CA PHE A 534 19.05 -6.18 18.53
C PHE A 534 20.42 -5.50 18.68
N TYR A 535 21.51 -6.25 18.53
CA TYR A 535 22.87 -5.76 18.72
C TYR A 535 23.77 -6.12 17.53
N THR A 536 24.49 -5.12 17.01
CA THR A 536 25.52 -5.32 15.98
C THR A 536 26.85 -4.75 16.49
N PRO A 537 27.90 -5.58 16.68
CA PRO A 537 29.25 -5.10 16.91
C PRO A 537 29.83 -4.41 15.67
N ASN A 538 30.85 -3.59 15.85
CA ASN A 538 31.54 -2.91 14.75
C ASN A 538 32.32 -3.91 13.87
N ASN A 539 32.75 -3.49 12.68
CA ASN A 539 33.43 -4.36 11.73
C ASN A 539 34.74 -5.00 12.25
N LYS A 540 35.36 -4.47 13.31
CA LYS A 540 36.48 -5.16 13.96
C LYS A 540 36.01 -6.25 14.91
N ASN A 541 34.96 -5.98 15.68
CA ASN A 541 34.45 -6.83 16.74
C ASN A 541 33.56 -7.97 16.21
N ASN A 542 32.87 -7.78 15.09
CA ASN A 542 31.94 -8.75 14.49
C ASN A 542 32.62 -9.85 13.65
N ALA A 543 33.92 -9.73 13.35
CA ALA A 543 34.80 -10.57 12.50
C ALA A 543 35.08 -10.08 11.05
N HIS A 544 34.35 -9.10 10.51
CA HIS A 544 34.51 -8.59 9.12
C HIS A 544 35.92 -8.10 8.78
N ASP A 545 36.49 -7.23 9.61
CA ASP A 545 37.84 -6.65 9.44
C ASP A 545 38.94 -7.39 10.22
N THR A 546 38.60 -8.48 10.92
CA THR A 546 39.53 -9.20 11.78
C THR A 546 39.50 -10.71 11.53
N ASN A 547 39.41 -11.53 12.57
CA ASN A 547 39.33 -12.99 12.48
C ASN A 547 38.65 -13.56 13.70
N LEU A 548 38.32 -14.85 13.64
CA LEU A 548 37.61 -15.57 14.70
C LEU A 548 38.29 -15.50 16.08
N ASN A 549 39.61 -15.40 16.15
CA ASN A 549 40.29 -15.30 17.44
C ASN A 549 40.06 -13.92 18.06
N TYR A 550 40.09 -12.85 17.27
CA TYR A 550 39.77 -11.50 17.73
C TYR A 550 38.30 -11.39 18.14
N ALA A 551 37.38 -11.77 17.24
CA ALA A 551 35.94 -11.71 17.48
C ALA A 551 35.48 -12.62 18.63
N GLY A 552 36.05 -13.83 18.74
CA GLY A 552 35.77 -14.76 19.85
C GLY A 552 36.26 -14.23 21.20
N ASN A 553 37.45 -13.62 21.26
CA ASN A 553 37.95 -12.97 22.48
C ASN A 553 37.12 -11.73 22.86
N TYR A 554 36.71 -10.92 21.88
CA TYR A 554 35.78 -9.80 22.10
C TYR A 554 34.45 -10.29 22.68
N LEU A 555 33.83 -11.28 22.05
CA LEU A 555 32.52 -11.78 22.44
C LEU A 555 32.56 -12.49 23.80
N GLN A 556 33.62 -13.24 24.12
CA GLN A 556 33.83 -13.78 25.47
C GLN A 556 33.83 -12.68 26.53
N ASN A 557 34.55 -11.57 26.31
CA ASN A 557 34.59 -10.45 27.25
C ASN A 557 33.21 -9.79 27.38
N TRP A 558 32.48 -9.61 26.27
CA TRP A 558 31.13 -9.06 26.27
C TRP A 558 30.14 -9.96 27.02
N LEU A 559 30.20 -11.28 26.80
CA LEU A 559 29.37 -12.28 27.49
C LEU A 559 29.69 -12.34 28.99
N ASN A 560 30.96 -12.31 29.37
CA ASN A 560 31.37 -12.31 30.79
C ASN A 560 30.80 -11.12 31.59
N VAL A 561 30.63 -9.96 30.95
CA VAL A 561 30.00 -8.78 31.55
C VAL A 561 28.47 -8.93 31.64
N ASN A 562 27.83 -9.40 30.57
CA ASN A 562 26.36 -9.36 30.47
C ASN A 562 25.66 -10.61 31.03
N LEU A 563 26.20 -11.82 30.83
CA LEU A 563 25.60 -13.06 31.37
C LEU A 563 25.56 -13.09 32.90
N ASN A 564 26.54 -12.45 33.56
CA ASN A 564 26.60 -12.34 35.02
C ASN A 564 25.76 -11.19 35.58
N ASN A 565 25.12 -10.36 34.73
CA ASN A 565 24.33 -9.21 35.15
C ASN A 565 22.85 -9.60 35.29
N PRO A 566 22.25 -9.58 36.51
CA PRO A 566 20.84 -9.91 36.68
C PRO A 566 19.88 -8.95 35.97
N ALA A 567 20.28 -7.69 35.75
CA ALA A 567 19.48 -6.74 34.98
C ALA A 567 19.47 -7.05 33.47
N PHE A 568 20.40 -7.90 33.00
CA PHE A 568 20.44 -8.38 31.62
C PHE A 568 19.81 -9.77 31.48
N MET A 569 20.12 -10.75 32.34
CA MET A 569 19.68 -12.15 32.16
C MET A 569 18.33 -12.54 32.78
N ASN A 570 17.73 -11.71 33.65
CA ASN A 570 16.48 -12.10 34.32
C ASN A 570 15.27 -12.03 33.37
N GLY A 571 14.73 -13.19 33.00
CA GLY A 571 13.64 -13.30 32.00
C GLY A 571 14.10 -13.11 30.55
N THR A 572 15.41 -13.15 30.29
CA THR A 572 16.00 -12.84 28.98
C THR A 572 16.50 -14.08 28.25
N LEU A 573 16.13 -14.17 26.98
CA LEU A 573 16.74 -15.05 25.99
C LEU A 573 17.80 -14.30 25.19
N LEU A 574 19.07 -14.70 25.27
CA LEU A 574 20.14 -14.21 24.40
C LEU A 574 20.34 -15.21 23.25
N ILE A 575 20.31 -14.72 22.01
CA ILE A 575 20.74 -15.43 20.80
C ILE A 575 21.93 -14.68 20.21
N VAL A 576 23.03 -15.39 19.96
CA VAL A 576 24.14 -14.92 19.13
C VAL A 576 24.13 -15.71 17.83
N THR A 577 24.16 -15.04 16.68
CA THR A 577 24.23 -15.69 15.36
C THR A 577 25.14 -14.91 14.41
N PHE A 578 25.35 -15.43 13.20
CA PHE A 578 26.08 -14.77 12.12
C PHE A 578 25.09 -14.41 11.00
N ASP A 579 25.41 -13.42 10.17
CA ASP A 579 24.58 -13.06 9.03
C ASP A 579 24.72 -14.02 7.84
N GLU A 580 25.93 -14.53 7.56
CA GLU A 580 26.23 -15.55 6.53
C GLU A 580 27.54 -16.33 6.79
N ASP A 581 27.86 -17.32 5.93
CA ASP A 581 29.15 -18.05 5.93
C ASP A 581 30.21 -17.35 5.05
N ASN A 582 31.40 -17.94 4.90
CA ASN A 582 32.47 -17.36 4.07
C ASN A 582 32.24 -17.50 2.54
N ASN A 583 30.97 -17.48 2.11
CA ASN A 583 30.49 -17.69 0.74
C ASN A 583 31.03 -18.98 0.10
N ASN A 584 30.96 -20.08 0.86
CA ASN A 584 31.43 -21.38 0.39
C ASN A 584 30.27 -22.17 -0.26
N PRO A 585 30.29 -22.40 -1.60
CA PRO A 585 29.15 -22.98 -2.31
C PRO A 585 28.81 -24.41 -1.85
N ASP A 586 29.78 -25.16 -1.31
CA ASP A 586 29.57 -26.52 -0.80
C ASP A 586 28.89 -26.55 0.58
N ARG A 587 28.91 -25.43 1.30
CA ARG A 587 28.46 -25.33 2.70
C ARG A 587 27.06 -24.74 2.87
N LYS A 588 26.46 -24.23 1.79
CA LYS A 588 25.05 -23.81 1.72
C LYS A 588 24.67 -22.74 2.74
N ASN A 589 25.59 -21.82 3.07
CA ASN A 589 25.35 -20.75 4.02
C ASN A 589 25.09 -21.27 5.46
N HIS A 590 25.88 -22.27 5.89
CA HIS A 590 25.75 -22.93 7.21
C HIS A 590 26.49 -22.15 8.28
N ILE A 591 25.73 -21.46 9.13
CA ILE A 591 26.24 -20.49 10.10
C ILE A 591 26.20 -21.01 11.55
N PRO A 592 27.04 -20.46 12.44
CA PRO A 592 26.90 -20.64 13.89
C PRO A 592 25.68 -19.91 14.44
N ALA A 593 25.05 -20.53 15.44
CA ALA A 593 24.20 -19.81 16.38
C ALA A 593 24.30 -20.44 17.78
N PHE A 594 24.19 -19.59 18.79
CA PHE A 594 24.37 -19.89 20.22
C PHE A 594 23.27 -19.22 21.04
N MET A 595 22.89 -19.85 22.14
CA MET A 595 21.73 -19.42 22.92
C MET A 595 21.95 -19.58 24.43
N TRP A 596 21.51 -18.58 25.19
CA TRP A 596 21.52 -18.57 26.66
C TRP A 596 20.17 -18.09 27.18
N GLY A 597 19.61 -18.77 28.17
CA GLY A 597 18.37 -18.39 28.83
C GLY A 597 18.25 -19.16 30.14
N LYS A 598 18.15 -18.43 31.26
CA LYS A 598 18.36 -19.00 32.60
C LYS A 598 17.35 -20.08 32.99
N ASP A 599 16.12 -19.95 32.51
CA ASP A 599 15.00 -20.71 33.05
C ASP A 599 14.69 -21.99 32.26
N TYR A 600 15.25 -22.19 31.06
CA TYR A 600 14.84 -23.27 30.15
C TYR A 600 15.90 -23.87 29.21
N LEU A 601 17.19 -23.57 29.34
CA LEU A 601 18.21 -24.08 28.41
C LEU A 601 19.38 -24.77 29.12
N TYR A 602 19.75 -25.95 28.63
CA TYR A 602 20.91 -26.70 29.09
C TYR A 602 22.18 -26.11 28.49
N SER A 603 23.10 -25.60 29.31
CA SER A 603 24.44 -25.20 28.86
C SER A 603 25.23 -26.41 28.36
N GLY A 604 25.90 -26.28 27.21
CA GLY A 604 26.74 -27.33 26.65
C GLY A 604 25.98 -28.43 25.90
N VAL A 605 24.79 -28.14 25.35
CA VAL A 605 24.06 -29.09 24.49
C VAL A 605 23.85 -28.58 23.07
N SER A 606 23.79 -29.51 22.12
CA SER A 606 23.34 -29.25 20.76
C SER A 606 21.81 -29.14 20.68
N VAL A 607 21.33 -28.11 19.99
CA VAL A 607 19.93 -27.95 19.61
C VAL A 607 19.67 -28.77 18.32
N PRO A 608 18.74 -29.73 18.34
CA PRO A 608 18.33 -30.48 17.15
C PRO A 608 17.34 -29.68 16.29
N GLY A 609 17.21 -30.07 15.02
CA GLY A 609 16.33 -29.42 14.05
C GLY A 609 17.10 -28.61 13.01
N THR A 610 16.35 -27.91 12.16
CA THR A 610 16.87 -27.08 11.07
C THR A 610 16.15 -25.73 11.08
N PHE A 611 16.93 -24.65 11.11
CA PHE A 611 16.45 -23.27 11.28
C PHE A 611 17.14 -22.33 10.29
N ASN A 612 16.59 -21.13 10.12
CA ASN A 612 17.20 -20.08 9.31
C ASN A 612 16.82 -18.69 9.82
N HIS A 613 17.28 -17.62 9.17
CA HIS A 613 16.97 -16.24 9.60
C HIS A 613 15.48 -15.89 9.67
N TYR A 614 14.60 -16.62 8.97
CA TYR A 614 13.14 -16.44 9.09
C TYR A 614 12.56 -17.09 10.36
N SER A 615 13.29 -18.00 11.01
CA SER A 615 12.93 -18.53 12.33
C SER A 615 13.04 -17.49 13.45
N LEU A 616 13.83 -16.42 13.27
CA LEU A 616 13.96 -15.33 14.24
C LEU A 616 12.71 -14.45 14.35
N PRO A 617 12.15 -13.84 13.27
CA PRO A 617 10.90 -13.11 13.36
C PRO A 617 9.74 -14.02 13.79
N LYS A 618 9.74 -15.29 13.36
CA LYS A 618 8.77 -16.31 13.81
C LYS A 618 8.76 -16.51 15.33
N LEU A 619 9.92 -16.56 15.98
CA LEU A 619 10.02 -16.67 17.44
C LEU A 619 9.42 -15.44 18.15
N LEU A 620 9.64 -14.24 17.61
CA LEU A 620 9.09 -12.99 18.15
C LEU A 620 7.56 -12.94 17.99
N GLU A 621 7.06 -13.38 16.83
CA GLU A 621 5.64 -13.53 16.51
C GLU A 621 4.93 -14.50 17.46
N GLU A 622 5.52 -15.67 17.72
CA GLU A 622 4.93 -16.73 18.54
C GLU A 622 4.99 -16.42 20.04
N ASN A 623 6.09 -15.84 20.55
CA ASN A 623 6.23 -15.54 21.98
C ASN A 623 5.18 -14.50 22.44
N TRP A 624 4.99 -13.41 21.69
CA TRP A 624 4.05 -12.33 22.06
C TRP A 624 2.71 -12.37 21.33
N GLY A 625 2.47 -13.36 20.45
CA GLY A 625 1.22 -13.50 19.70
C GLY A 625 0.96 -12.35 18.72
N LEU A 626 1.99 -11.92 17.98
CA LEU A 626 1.97 -10.67 17.21
C LEU A 626 1.17 -10.74 15.89
N GLY A 627 0.74 -11.93 15.47
CA GLY A 627 0.35 -12.23 14.10
C GLY A 627 1.55 -12.78 13.31
N ASN A 628 1.67 -12.44 12.02
CA ASN A 628 2.85 -12.74 11.22
C ASN A 628 3.05 -11.66 10.13
N LEU A 629 4.19 -11.69 9.43
CA LEU A 629 4.51 -10.75 8.35
C LEU A 629 3.94 -11.18 6.98
N GLY A 630 3.40 -12.40 6.88
CA GLY A 630 2.78 -12.95 5.67
C GLY A 630 3.79 -13.38 4.61
N ARG A 631 5.05 -13.64 4.99
CA ARG A 631 6.14 -14.03 4.09
C ARG A 631 6.72 -15.38 4.54
N ASN A 632 8.04 -15.59 4.45
CA ASN A 632 8.64 -16.90 4.77
C ASN A 632 8.64 -17.22 6.28
N ASP A 633 8.44 -16.21 7.13
CA ASP A 633 8.09 -16.32 8.56
C ASP A 633 6.91 -17.26 8.83
N VAL A 634 5.87 -17.23 7.98
CA VAL A 634 4.66 -18.06 8.12
C VAL A 634 5.02 -19.55 8.16
N THR A 635 5.92 -19.99 7.28
CA THR A 635 6.36 -21.38 7.11
C THR A 635 7.72 -21.67 7.73
N ALA A 636 8.34 -20.70 8.40
CA ALA A 636 9.63 -20.91 9.05
C ALA A 636 9.50 -21.92 10.20
N PRO A 637 10.51 -22.78 10.42
CA PRO A 637 10.55 -23.67 11.58
C PRO A 637 10.48 -22.85 12.88
N SER A 638 9.54 -23.22 13.76
CA SER A 638 9.36 -22.57 15.06
C SER A 638 10.53 -22.91 15.97
N LEU A 639 11.17 -21.88 16.54
CA LEU A 639 12.14 -22.08 17.61
C LEU A 639 11.45 -22.51 18.91
N MET A 640 10.17 -22.15 19.14
CA MET A 640 9.42 -22.45 20.36
C MET A 640 9.36 -23.95 20.69
N ASP A 641 9.43 -24.82 19.68
CA ASP A 641 9.42 -26.28 19.86
C ASP A 641 10.66 -26.80 20.61
N ILE A 642 11.76 -26.04 20.68
CA ILE A 642 12.97 -26.38 21.47
C ILE A 642 12.67 -26.37 22.98
N TRP A 643 11.70 -25.56 23.42
CA TRP A 643 11.34 -25.38 24.84
C TRP A 643 10.28 -26.37 25.34
N ARG A 644 9.76 -27.25 24.48
CA ARG A 644 8.80 -28.26 24.89
C ARG A 644 9.54 -29.48 25.46
N PRO A 645 9.28 -29.88 26.71
CA PRO A 645 9.69 -31.20 27.19
C PRO A 645 9.02 -32.28 26.33
N ASN A 646 9.77 -33.33 26.00
CA ASN A 646 9.20 -34.64 25.65
C ASN A 646 8.76 -35.36 26.94
#